data_AF-A0A3D1REU3-F1
#
_entry.id   AF-A0A3D1REU3-F1
#
_cell.length_a   1.000
_cell.length_b   1.000
_cell.length_c   1.000
_cell.angle_alpha   90.00
_cell.angle_beta   90.00
_cell.angle_gamma   90.00
#
_symmetry.space_group_name_H-M   'P 1'
#
loop_
_entity.id
_entity.type
_entity.pdbx_description
1 polymer ?
#
loop_
_entity_poly.entity_id
_entity_poly.type
_entity_poly.pdbx_seq_one_letter_code
_entity_poly.pdbx_strand_id
1 'polypeptide(L)'
;MTNIYSVRTTCTPWIRKISLLALVLFASFSATVQAQVDLTATGGILTASYPNLGAAFGAINEGAHQGIITITLNDAVIEEGTVPATLNGNNADPATYVSVTIRPGQQGVVVRGNPGVGFGVVQFFGASNVTINGDDANSPGINRDLTFENYSAAANQNTSCIRIAVNGTTATNANNINILNCEFIGNVTAGNNSGLSANTLSANLSYGIFVGGGVNGIQNADPVPALSSGLASLTDSVAPSGSSISNMYIAQNGFTSMGRAIVFNGGATSVGSNLNITSNNIGTPGSPGAWPHTGITNTVYAAGIQVSGTEDVTITGNSIDNVFSYLNIYVSGIALGANIGGGTLNIEGNTITTLASNYQTNATTSSAIAIGVASAENDYTIINNTITGVSARSTNTTGFAPSGISVSATGGAASIYNNNISGVRNFHATLGYAAYGINLAAGDNQTVYNNFVSNILSFGGGSFLANRSVAGIYVGGGAGHLIAHNSVNLYGTMNSTNASTSGYNVTALLIANSGASNMTIKNNILTNTVTNAGTANNHVYSCIHIPFTAATLAAMNLDLNNNAYYSSGNALSAIAYGGATTYNAANVYTAGNFFAGNNNAANNWRNFSSQIGRITNDDHSLAFTTAAPFVSPTDLHINAASSPLESGGVPVGISQDIDGDGRSGTFPDIGADEINITRIDNLPPYVNFTPLATICALGNRTLTAT
;
A
#
# COMPACT_ATOMS: atom_id res chain seq x y z
N MET A 1 -1.98 97.62 53.27
CA MET A 1 -1.22 97.14 52.09
C MET A 1 -1.19 95.62 52.16
N THR A 2 -2.04 94.97 51.36
CA THR A 2 -2.19 93.51 51.27
C THR A 2 -1.73 93.12 49.87
N ASN A 3 -0.58 92.45 49.76
CA ASN A 3 -0.02 92.02 48.48
C ASN A 3 -0.48 90.61 48.13
N ILE A 4 -1.12 90.51 46.97
CA ILE A 4 -1.52 89.29 46.28
C ILE A 4 -0.31 88.80 45.47
N TYR A 5 0.07 87.52 45.61
CA TYR A 5 0.99 86.84 44.70
C TYR A 5 0.22 85.78 43.90
N SER A 6 0.12 85.96 42.58
CA SER A 6 -0.38 84.93 41.67
C SER A 6 0.77 83.99 41.26
N VAL A 7 0.64 82.69 41.53
CA VAL A 7 1.55 81.66 41.02
C VAL A 7 1.07 81.22 39.64
N ARG A 8 1.86 81.48 38.59
CA ARG A 8 1.71 80.84 37.28
C ARG A 8 2.45 79.50 37.30
N THR A 9 1.74 78.41 37.02
CA THR A 9 2.33 77.11 36.72
C THR A 9 2.70 77.04 35.23
N THR A 10 3.99 77.16 34.91
CA THR A 10 4.51 76.83 33.57
C THR A 10 4.86 75.35 33.51
N CYS A 11 3.98 74.54 32.93
CA CYS A 11 4.28 73.15 32.60
C CYS A 11 5.21 73.12 31.37
N THR A 12 6.40 72.54 31.51
CA THR A 12 7.46 72.57 30.49
C THR A 12 7.11 71.70 29.27
N PRO A 13 7.43 72.15 28.04
CA PRO A 13 7.09 71.44 26.79
C PRO A 13 7.74 70.07 26.63
N TRP A 14 8.71 69.73 27.48
CA TRP A 14 9.39 68.44 27.50
C TRP A 14 8.52 67.32 28.08
N ILE A 15 7.69 67.62 29.07
CA ILE A 15 6.77 66.66 29.70
C ILE A 15 5.65 66.28 28.73
N ARG A 16 5.12 67.24 27.96
CA ARG A 16 4.12 66.95 26.90
C ARG A 16 4.66 66.04 25.80
N LYS A 17 5.94 66.17 25.43
CA LYS A 17 6.57 65.32 24.40
C LYS A 17 6.83 63.91 24.90
N ILE A 18 7.23 63.73 26.16
CA ILE A 18 7.42 62.41 26.78
C ILE A 18 6.07 61.71 26.98
N SER A 19 5.02 62.43 27.38
CA SER A 19 3.67 61.85 27.48
C SER A 19 3.07 61.49 26.12
N LEU A 20 3.32 62.28 25.07
CA LEU A 20 2.89 61.92 23.71
C LEU A 20 3.69 60.74 23.15
N LEU A 21 5.01 60.69 23.39
CA LEU A 21 5.84 59.58 22.93
C LEU A 21 5.51 58.29 23.69
N ALA A 22 5.22 58.36 24.99
CA ALA A 22 4.75 57.23 25.78
C ALA A 22 3.34 56.78 25.37
N LEU A 23 2.42 57.71 25.05
CA LEU A 23 1.08 57.37 24.54
C LEU A 23 1.14 56.74 23.13
N VAL A 24 2.04 57.23 22.26
CA VAL A 24 2.29 56.64 20.94
C VAL A 24 3.01 55.29 21.06
N LEU A 25 3.96 55.12 22.00
CA LEU A 25 4.58 53.83 22.30
C LEU A 25 3.57 52.82 22.88
N PHE A 26 2.68 53.25 23.77
CA PHE A 26 1.62 52.41 24.36
C PHE A 26 0.53 52.05 23.34
N ALA A 27 0.19 53.00 22.44
CA ALA A 27 -0.71 52.75 21.32
C ALA A 27 -0.08 51.88 20.23
N SER A 28 1.24 51.93 20.04
CA SER A 28 1.97 51.01 19.13
C SER A 28 2.25 49.63 19.74
N PHE A 29 2.14 49.48 21.07
CA PHE A 29 2.16 48.18 21.76
C PHE A 29 0.75 47.58 21.92
N SER A 30 -0.30 48.32 21.58
CA SER A 30 -1.59 47.72 21.23
C SER A 30 -1.46 47.14 19.82
N ALA A 31 -0.67 46.08 19.69
CA ALA A 31 -0.98 45.08 18.68
C ALA A 31 -2.42 44.66 19.01
N THR A 32 -3.38 45.16 18.24
CA THR A 32 -4.72 44.58 18.22
C THR A 32 -4.48 43.09 18.10
N VAL A 33 -4.80 42.33 19.14
CA VAL A 33 -5.00 40.90 19.04
C VAL A 33 -6.10 40.78 18.00
N GLN A 34 -5.74 40.64 16.73
CA GLN A 34 -6.71 40.40 15.69
C GLN A 34 -7.32 39.07 16.07
N ALA A 35 -8.63 39.06 16.26
CA ALA A 35 -9.32 37.81 16.44
C ALA A 35 -9.23 37.05 15.12
N GLN A 36 -8.46 35.97 15.10
CA GLN A 36 -8.16 35.17 13.91
C GLN A 36 -9.19 34.07 13.69
N VAL A 37 -9.90 33.69 14.75
CA VAL A 37 -10.84 32.57 14.81
C VAL A 37 -12.19 33.05 15.31
N ASP A 38 -13.21 32.96 14.46
CA ASP A 38 -14.60 33.22 14.87
C ASP A 38 -15.31 31.92 15.23
N LEU A 39 -16.08 31.95 16.31
CA LEU A 39 -16.85 30.81 16.80
C LEU A 39 -18.32 31.21 16.91
N THR A 40 -19.20 30.37 16.37
CA THR A 40 -20.66 30.44 16.54
C THR A 40 -21.16 29.14 17.19
N ALA A 41 -22.10 29.25 18.12
CA ALA A 41 -22.66 28.13 18.88
C ALA A 41 -24.19 28.25 18.99
N THR A 42 -24.88 27.14 19.23
CA THR A 42 -26.35 27.15 19.45
C THR A 42 -26.75 27.18 20.93
N GLY A 43 -25.79 27.09 21.85
CA GLY A 43 -25.99 27.17 23.29
C GLY A 43 -24.78 27.77 24.01
N GLY A 44 -24.95 28.13 25.28
CA GLY A 44 -23.95 28.90 26.03
C GLY A 44 -23.78 30.31 25.45
N ILE A 45 -22.54 30.76 25.31
CA ILE A 45 -22.19 31.99 24.58
C ILE A 45 -22.34 31.70 23.08
N LEU A 46 -23.22 32.42 22.39
CA LEU A 46 -23.58 32.09 21.01
C LEU A 46 -22.51 32.50 19.99
N THR A 47 -21.71 33.53 20.28
CA THR A 47 -20.68 34.05 19.38
C THR A 47 -19.49 34.57 20.18
N ALA A 48 -18.28 34.26 19.73
CA ALA A 48 -17.05 34.82 20.27
C ALA A 48 -15.94 34.77 19.20
N SER A 49 -14.88 35.54 19.41
CA SER A 49 -13.70 35.49 18.56
C SER A 49 -12.45 35.32 19.41
N TYR A 50 -11.49 34.54 18.90
CA TYR A 50 -10.32 34.06 19.61
C TYR A 50 -9.03 34.37 18.84
N PRO A 51 -7.90 34.52 19.55
CA PRO A 51 -6.61 34.75 18.91
C PRO A 51 -6.14 33.54 18.10
N ASN A 52 -6.48 32.32 18.49
CA ASN A 52 -6.09 31.09 17.81
C ASN A 52 -7.10 29.96 18.11
N LEU A 53 -6.91 28.80 17.47
CA LEU A 53 -7.80 27.65 17.61
C LEU A 53 -7.71 27.05 19.01
N GLY A 54 -6.52 27.02 19.61
CA GLY A 54 -6.32 26.54 20.98
C GLY A 54 -7.12 27.33 22.01
N ALA A 55 -7.20 28.65 21.89
CA ALA A 55 -8.01 29.49 22.77
C ALA A 55 -9.52 29.25 22.57
N ALA A 56 -9.96 29.05 21.32
CA ALA A 56 -11.34 28.69 21.03
C ALA A 56 -11.72 27.34 21.64
N PHE A 57 -10.87 26.32 21.48
CA PHE A 57 -11.07 25.02 22.12
C PHE A 57 -11.03 25.09 23.63
N GLY A 58 -10.15 25.91 24.21
CA GLY A 58 -10.13 26.16 25.65
C GLY A 58 -11.49 26.65 26.15
N ALA A 59 -12.11 27.61 25.47
CA ALA A 59 -13.45 28.09 25.83
C ALA A 59 -14.55 27.03 25.68
N ILE A 60 -14.47 26.16 24.67
CA ILE A 60 -15.39 25.02 24.53
C ILE A 60 -15.20 24.03 25.68
N ASN A 61 -13.95 23.71 26.02
CA ASN A 61 -13.61 22.77 27.09
C ASN A 61 -14.09 23.28 28.46
N GLU A 62 -14.05 24.60 28.69
CA GLU A 62 -14.60 25.26 29.89
C GLU A 62 -16.14 25.42 29.85
N GLY A 63 -16.82 24.82 28.86
CA GLY A 63 -18.28 24.81 28.76
C GLY A 63 -18.91 26.15 28.36
N ALA A 64 -18.11 27.12 27.92
CA ALA A 64 -18.60 28.44 27.54
C ALA A 64 -19.47 28.40 26.27
N HIS A 65 -19.16 27.49 25.35
CA HIS A 65 -19.91 27.25 24.11
C HIS A 65 -20.51 25.85 24.12
N GLN A 66 -21.78 25.72 23.74
CA GLN A 66 -22.53 24.47 23.84
C GLN A 66 -23.35 24.21 22.58
N GLY A 67 -23.87 22.99 22.44
CA GLY A 67 -24.68 22.61 21.27
C GLY A 67 -23.85 22.48 20.00
N ILE A 68 -24.41 22.87 18.85
CA ILE A 68 -23.71 22.82 17.56
C ILE A 68 -22.76 24.02 17.49
N ILE A 69 -21.49 23.77 17.22
CA ILE A 69 -20.44 24.79 17.14
C ILE A 69 -19.85 24.81 15.73
N THR A 70 -19.73 26.00 15.15
CA THR A 70 -18.96 26.26 13.93
C THR A 70 -17.84 27.23 14.24
N ILE A 71 -16.61 26.81 13.91
CA ILE A 71 -15.39 27.60 13.96
C ILE A 71 -15.01 27.98 12.53
N THR A 72 -14.80 29.27 12.30
CA THR A 72 -14.34 29.83 11.02
C THR A 72 -12.98 30.48 11.21
N LEU A 73 -12.01 30.08 10.41
CA LEU A 73 -10.62 30.52 10.48
C LEU A 73 -10.40 31.68 9.49
N ASN A 74 -10.27 32.91 9.98
CA ASN A 74 -10.35 34.13 9.16
C ASN A 74 -9.01 34.81 8.91
N ASP A 75 -7.92 34.38 9.55
CA ASP A 75 -6.58 34.86 9.27
C ASP A 75 -5.86 33.89 8.32
N ALA A 76 -4.93 34.41 7.51
CA ALA A 76 -4.15 33.61 6.59
C ALA A 76 -3.22 32.66 7.35
N VAL A 77 -2.74 33.07 8.54
CA VAL A 77 -1.90 32.26 9.42
C VAL A 77 -2.40 32.32 10.85
N ILE A 78 -2.69 31.14 11.41
CA ILE A 78 -3.07 30.94 12.81
C ILE A 78 -1.97 30.16 13.50
N GLU A 79 -1.39 30.77 14.53
CA GLU A 79 -0.22 30.24 15.24
C GLU A 79 -0.64 29.65 16.60
N GLU A 80 -0.46 28.33 16.75
CA GLU A 80 -0.69 27.60 18.00
C GLU A 80 0.56 27.56 18.90
N GLY A 81 1.75 27.73 18.32
CA GLY A 81 3.02 27.64 19.03
C GLY A 81 3.31 26.22 19.56
N THR A 82 3.88 26.14 20.77
CA THR A 82 4.36 24.87 21.34
C THR A 82 3.28 24.08 22.08
N VAL A 83 2.17 24.73 22.43
CA VAL A 83 1.05 24.11 23.15
C VAL A 83 0.01 23.68 22.12
N PRO A 84 -0.37 22.41 22.08
CA PRO A 84 -1.37 21.94 21.11
C PRO A 84 -2.74 22.57 21.30
N ALA A 85 -3.43 22.89 20.20
CA ALA A 85 -4.85 23.20 20.23
C ALA A 85 -5.64 21.92 20.55
N THR A 86 -6.09 21.77 21.80
CA THR A 86 -6.70 20.53 22.28
C THR A 86 -8.20 20.71 22.55
N LEU A 87 -9.03 19.94 21.84
CA LEU A 87 -10.46 19.80 22.10
C LEU A 87 -10.71 18.50 22.86
N ASN A 88 -11.37 18.59 24.02
CA ASN A 88 -11.73 17.45 24.84
C ASN A 88 -13.07 16.84 24.41
N GLY A 89 -13.36 15.63 24.91
CA GLY A 89 -14.63 14.95 24.71
C GLY A 89 -15.84 15.82 25.01
N ASN A 90 -16.92 15.62 24.25
CA ASN A 90 -18.20 16.30 24.46
C ASN A 90 -18.92 15.91 25.77
N ASN A 91 -18.33 14.98 26.51
CA ASN A 91 -18.75 14.51 27.82
C ASN A 91 -17.67 14.75 28.90
N ALA A 92 -16.57 15.44 28.57
CA ALA A 92 -15.55 15.82 29.54
C ALA A 92 -16.06 17.05 30.30
N ASP A 93 -16.37 16.92 31.59
CA ASP A 93 -16.87 18.03 32.41
C ASP A 93 -15.87 19.22 32.41
N PRO A 94 -16.28 20.47 32.08
CA PRO A 94 -17.64 20.96 31.78
C PRO A 94 -18.06 21.09 30.30
N ALA A 95 -17.32 20.53 29.35
CA ALA A 95 -17.62 20.55 27.91
C ALA A 95 -18.94 19.81 27.57
N THR A 96 -19.81 20.43 26.76
CA THR A 96 -21.17 19.92 26.45
C THR A 96 -21.63 20.24 25.01
N TYR A 97 -20.73 20.15 24.03
CA TYR A 97 -21.07 20.37 22.62
C TYR A 97 -21.75 19.14 21.98
N VAL A 98 -22.54 19.37 20.93
CA VAL A 98 -23.17 18.31 20.11
C VAL A 98 -22.26 17.95 18.93
N SER A 99 -21.71 18.96 18.26
CA SER A 99 -20.79 18.80 17.14
C SER A 99 -19.92 20.04 16.98
N VAL A 100 -18.70 19.87 16.47
CA VAL A 100 -17.81 20.98 16.12
C VAL A 100 -17.46 20.88 14.63
N THR A 101 -17.72 21.93 13.87
CA THR A 101 -17.25 22.08 12.49
C THR A 101 -16.17 23.14 12.42
N ILE A 102 -15.04 22.83 11.81
CA ILE A 102 -13.91 23.74 11.61
C ILE A 102 -13.73 23.92 10.10
N ARG A 103 -13.68 25.17 9.65
CA ARG A 103 -13.53 25.51 8.24
C ARG A 103 -12.73 26.81 8.03
N PRO A 104 -12.05 26.98 6.89
CA PRO A 104 -11.46 28.27 6.55
C PRO A 104 -12.55 29.29 6.17
N GLY A 105 -12.33 30.56 6.52
CA GLY A 105 -13.15 31.71 6.12
C GLY A 105 -12.65 32.42 4.86
N GLN A 106 -11.51 31.99 4.34
CA GLN A 106 -10.86 32.49 3.12
C GLN A 106 -9.96 31.39 2.53
N GLN A 107 -9.49 31.59 1.29
CA GLN A 107 -8.56 30.65 0.66
C GLN A 107 -7.17 30.66 1.32
N GLY A 108 -6.52 29.50 1.38
CA GLY A 108 -5.10 29.36 1.78
C GLY A 108 -4.79 29.64 3.26
N VAL A 109 -5.71 29.33 4.17
CA VAL A 109 -5.49 29.42 5.62
C VAL A 109 -4.48 28.36 6.08
N VAL A 110 -3.54 28.76 6.92
CA VAL A 110 -2.56 27.85 7.55
C VAL A 110 -2.72 27.88 9.07
N VAL A 111 -3.07 26.73 9.66
CA VAL A 111 -2.97 26.49 11.11
C VAL A 111 -1.64 25.81 11.39
N ARG A 112 -0.72 26.49 12.08
CA ARG A 112 0.64 26.02 12.27
C ARG A 112 1.05 25.98 13.74
N GLY A 113 1.97 25.08 14.07
CA GLY A 113 2.54 24.96 15.41
C GLY A 113 3.85 24.19 15.45
N ASN A 114 4.60 24.32 16.54
CA ASN A 114 5.78 23.52 16.86
C ASN A 114 5.56 22.70 18.14
N PRO A 115 4.59 21.75 18.11
CA PRO A 115 4.21 21.00 19.29
C PRO A 115 5.39 20.28 19.93
N GLY A 116 5.33 20.14 21.26
CA GLY A 116 6.26 19.26 21.97
C GLY A 116 6.23 17.84 21.41
N VAL A 117 7.32 17.09 21.63
CA VAL A 117 7.41 15.66 21.30
C VAL A 117 6.16 14.95 21.80
N GLY A 118 5.53 14.16 20.94
CA GLY A 118 4.36 13.37 21.31
C GLY A 118 3.00 14.04 21.21
N PHE A 119 2.96 15.28 20.70
CA PHE A 119 1.73 16.02 20.52
C PHE A 119 1.46 16.36 19.04
N GLY A 120 0.21 16.70 18.73
CA GLY A 120 -0.17 17.30 17.45
C GLY A 120 -0.15 18.82 17.50
N VAL A 121 -0.21 19.49 16.34
CA VAL A 121 -0.57 20.92 16.27
C VAL A 121 -1.99 21.08 16.80
N VAL A 122 -2.89 20.20 16.33
CA VAL A 122 -4.26 20.04 16.81
C VAL A 122 -4.45 18.67 17.44
N GLN A 123 -5.22 18.60 18.52
CA GLN A 123 -5.55 17.37 19.22
C GLN A 123 -7.05 17.21 19.49
N PHE A 124 -7.54 16.02 19.21
CA PHE A 124 -8.87 15.54 19.58
C PHE A 124 -8.71 14.47 20.65
N PHE A 125 -8.98 14.85 21.90
CA PHE A 125 -8.80 13.98 23.05
C PHE A 125 -10.15 13.50 23.57
N GLY A 126 -10.53 12.31 23.14
CA GLY A 126 -11.89 11.80 23.35
C GLY A 126 -12.99 12.62 22.67
N ALA A 127 -12.62 13.54 21.78
CA ALA A 127 -13.57 14.39 21.06
C ALA A 127 -14.33 13.59 20.01
N SER A 128 -15.65 13.77 19.97
CA SER A 128 -16.55 13.11 19.02
C SER A 128 -17.37 14.14 18.25
N ASN A 129 -17.91 13.76 17.09
CA ASN A 129 -18.72 14.64 16.23
C ASN A 129 -17.96 15.88 15.74
N VAL A 130 -16.72 15.67 15.28
CA VAL A 130 -15.86 16.73 14.76
C VAL A 130 -15.79 16.62 13.24
N THR A 131 -16.00 17.72 12.53
CA THR A 131 -15.75 17.82 11.10
C THR A 131 -14.75 18.93 10.84
N ILE A 132 -13.61 18.60 10.26
CA ILE A 132 -12.73 19.57 9.61
C ILE A 132 -13.05 19.50 8.12
N ASN A 133 -13.47 20.63 7.55
CA ASN A 133 -13.62 20.78 6.12
C ASN A 133 -12.70 21.90 5.65
N GLY A 134 -11.66 21.53 4.91
CA GLY A 134 -10.67 22.47 4.42
C GLY A 134 -11.08 23.24 3.17
N ASP A 135 -12.30 23.07 2.64
CA ASP A 135 -12.80 23.93 1.57
C ASP A 135 -13.39 25.25 2.12
N ASP A 136 -13.04 26.36 1.47
CA ASP A 136 -13.76 27.62 1.66
C ASP A 136 -15.15 27.53 1.02
N ALA A 137 -16.19 27.80 1.81
CA ALA A 137 -17.59 27.77 1.37
C ALA A 137 -17.89 28.74 0.21
N ASN A 138 -17.06 29.75 -0.01
CA ASN A 138 -17.21 30.73 -1.09
C ASN A 138 -16.47 30.35 -2.37
N SER A 139 -15.74 29.24 -2.36
CA SER A 139 -14.85 28.81 -3.45
C SER A 139 -15.33 27.45 -3.98
N PRO A 140 -15.97 27.40 -5.18
CA PRO A 140 -16.51 26.16 -5.71
C PRO A 140 -15.42 25.14 -6.05
N GLY A 141 -15.58 23.89 -5.60
CA GLY A 141 -14.68 22.77 -5.89
C GLY A 141 -13.97 22.24 -4.64
N ILE A 142 -13.10 21.24 -4.83
CA ILE A 142 -12.20 20.71 -3.79
C ILE A 142 -10.89 21.46 -3.95
N ASN A 143 -10.61 22.41 -3.05
CA ASN A 143 -9.53 23.39 -3.22
C ASN A 143 -8.45 23.31 -2.13
N ARG A 144 -8.68 22.55 -1.04
CA ARG A 144 -7.71 22.39 0.05
C ARG A 144 -7.20 23.70 0.64
N ASP A 145 -8.14 24.60 0.90
CA ASP A 145 -7.85 25.94 1.42
C ASP A 145 -7.40 25.95 2.89
N LEU A 146 -7.43 24.83 3.61
CA LEU A 146 -6.91 24.70 4.96
C LEU A 146 -5.68 23.80 5.02
N THR A 147 -4.56 24.38 5.43
CA THR A 147 -3.31 23.66 5.71
C THR A 147 -3.07 23.52 7.20
N PHE A 148 -2.70 22.32 7.66
CA PHE A 148 -2.09 22.11 8.98
C PHE A 148 -0.58 21.91 8.82
N GLU A 149 0.22 22.80 9.41
CA GLU A 149 1.69 22.77 9.32
C GLU A 149 2.31 22.51 10.69
N ASN A 150 2.97 21.36 10.83
CA ASN A 150 3.85 21.10 11.97
C ASN A 150 5.26 21.56 11.63
N TYR A 151 5.67 22.73 12.13
CA TYR A 151 7.00 23.30 11.89
C TYR A 151 8.00 23.02 13.02
N SER A 152 7.76 21.97 13.80
CA SER A 152 8.76 21.48 14.77
C SER A 152 10.13 21.27 14.11
N ALA A 153 11.21 21.23 14.90
CA ALA A 153 12.53 20.95 14.34
C ALA A 153 12.52 19.61 13.57
N ALA A 154 13.25 19.53 12.46
CA ALA A 154 13.19 18.38 11.56
C ALA A 154 13.56 17.04 12.21
N ALA A 155 14.37 17.07 13.28
CA ALA A 155 14.75 15.89 14.06
C ALA A 155 13.75 15.51 15.17
N ASN A 156 12.74 16.35 15.44
CA ASN A 156 11.73 16.07 16.46
C ASN A 156 10.86 14.88 16.03
N GLN A 157 10.81 13.88 16.90
CA GLN A 157 10.04 12.66 16.70
C GLN A 157 8.68 12.76 17.36
N ASN A 158 7.79 11.86 16.97
CA ASN A 158 6.45 11.65 17.50
C ASN A 158 5.58 12.90 17.51
N THR A 159 5.82 13.85 16.61
CA THR A 159 4.94 15.01 16.44
C THR A 159 3.98 14.73 15.28
N SER A 160 2.82 15.38 15.31
CA SER A 160 1.80 15.21 14.28
C SER A 160 1.19 16.55 13.86
N CYS A 161 0.54 16.60 12.70
CA CYS A 161 -0.31 17.74 12.38
C CYS A 161 -1.60 17.64 13.19
N ILE A 162 -2.29 16.49 13.07
CA ILE A 162 -3.48 16.16 13.88
C ILE A 162 -3.21 14.87 14.67
N ARG A 163 -3.53 14.93 15.96
CA ARG A 163 -3.59 13.76 16.83
C ARG A 163 -5.02 13.49 17.28
N ILE A 164 -5.48 12.27 17.10
CA ILE A 164 -6.73 11.76 17.69
C ILE A 164 -6.32 10.73 18.73
N ALA A 165 -6.63 11.02 19.99
CA ALA A 165 -6.21 10.20 21.11
C ALA A 165 -7.39 9.85 22.00
N VAL A 166 -7.42 8.59 22.41
CA VAL A 166 -8.30 8.07 23.46
C VAL A 166 -7.46 7.51 24.60
N ASN A 167 -8.03 7.45 25.79
CA ASN A 167 -7.48 6.69 26.91
C ASN A 167 -8.54 5.72 27.45
N GLY A 168 -8.12 4.73 28.22
CA GLY A 168 -9.04 3.69 28.72
C GLY A 168 -9.97 4.15 29.86
N THR A 169 -10.00 5.44 30.21
CA THR A 169 -10.69 5.93 31.42
C THR A 169 -11.54 7.18 31.23
N THR A 170 -10.92 8.33 30.91
CA THR A 170 -11.60 9.63 30.84
C THR A 170 -11.96 10.07 29.42
N ALA A 171 -11.28 9.52 28.40
CA ALA A 171 -11.45 9.81 26.99
C ALA A 171 -11.61 8.50 26.22
N THR A 172 -12.68 7.76 26.49
CA THR A 172 -12.87 6.39 25.97
C THR A 172 -13.34 6.31 24.53
N ASN A 173 -13.82 7.42 23.94
CA ASN A 173 -14.38 7.42 22.59
C ASN A 173 -13.90 8.61 21.77
N ALA A 174 -13.66 8.44 20.47
CA ALA A 174 -13.39 9.51 19.51
C ALA A 174 -14.12 9.21 18.19
N ASN A 175 -15.46 9.28 18.24
CA ASN A 175 -16.33 8.81 17.17
C ASN A 175 -16.78 9.95 16.25
N ASN A 176 -17.17 9.61 15.01
CA ASN A 176 -17.73 10.54 14.04
C ASN A 176 -16.78 11.72 13.75
N ILE A 177 -15.54 11.39 13.40
CA ILE A 177 -14.52 12.37 13.03
C ILE A 177 -14.32 12.37 11.52
N ASN A 178 -14.58 13.51 10.90
CA ASN A 178 -14.40 13.73 9.47
C ASN A 178 -13.26 14.73 9.25
N ILE A 179 -12.27 14.37 8.44
CA ILE A 179 -11.15 15.22 8.05
C ILE A 179 -11.11 15.26 6.52
N LEU A 180 -11.58 16.37 5.97
CA LEU A 180 -11.89 16.51 4.56
C LEU A 180 -11.12 17.67 3.97
N ASN A 181 -10.59 17.48 2.76
CA ASN A 181 -10.12 18.56 1.91
C ASN A 181 -9.06 19.44 2.58
N CYS A 182 -8.14 18.88 3.36
CA CYS A 182 -7.05 19.64 3.99
C CYS A 182 -5.71 19.33 3.32
N GLU A 183 -4.74 20.22 3.52
CA GLU A 183 -3.32 19.95 3.27
C GLU A 183 -2.59 19.72 4.60
N PHE A 184 -1.67 18.75 4.65
CA PHE A 184 -0.87 18.43 5.82
C PHE A 184 0.61 18.49 5.49
N ILE A 185 1.33 19.36 6.20
CA ILE A 185 2.78 19.53 6.07
C ILE A 185 3.43 19.18 7.40
N GLY A 186 4.17 18.06 7.41
CA GLY A 186 4.91 17.62 8.58
C GLY A 186 6.22 18.37 8.80
N ASN A 187 6.91 18.03 9.89
CA ASN A 187 8.15 18.68 10.30
C ASN A 187 9.40 18.16 9.59
N VAL A 188 9.32 17.06 8.85
CA VAL A 188 10.50 16.37 8.32
C VAL A 188 10.95 17.02 7.02
N THR A 189 12.17 17.53 7.02
CA THR A 189 12.84 18.03 5.81
C THR A 189 14.03 17.14 5.48
N ALA A 190 14.23 16.85 4.19
CA ALA A 190 15.33 16.00 3.71
C ALA A 190 15.43 14.62 4.42
N GLY A 191 14.29 14.01 4.78
CA GLY A 191 14.22 12.70 5.44
C GLY A 191 14.78 11.53 4.63
N ASN A 192 15.04 11.75 3.33
CA ASN A 192 15.68 10.81 2.41
C ASN A 192 17.19 11.07 2.25
N ASN A 193 17.90 11.26 3.35
CA ASN A 193 19.36 11.40 3.36
C ASN A 193 20.01 10.06 3.73
N SER A 194 21.08 9.65 3.04
CA SER A 194 21.78 8.38 3.30
C SER A 194 22.38 8.24 4.70
N GLY A 195 22.56 9.36 5.43
CA GLY A 195 22.95 9.35 6.84
C GLY A 195 21.80 9.07 7.82
N LEU A 196 20.54 9.06 7.36
CA LEU A 196 19.34 8.88 8.17
C LEU A 196 18.75 7.47 7.98
N SER A 197 19.32 6.48 8.68
CA SER A 197 18.92 5.07 8.51
C SER A 197 18.22 4.42 9.71
N ALA A 198 18.26 5.04 10.88
CA ALA A 198 17.68 4.47 12.09
C ALA A 198 16.14 4.55 12.07
N ASN A 199 15.48 3.50 12.55
CA ASN A 199 14.02 3.44 12.62
C ASN A 199 13.41 4.33 13.72
N THR A 200 14.23 4.96 14.57
CA THR A 200 13.79 5.92 15.59
C THR A 200 13.81 7.36 15.10
N LEU A 201 14.11 7.62 13.83
CA LEU A 201 14.19 9.00 13.32
C LEU A 201 12.80 9.58 13.03
N SER A 202 12.69 10.90 12.98
CA SER A 202 11.46 11.63 12.62
C SER A 202 10.95 11.27 11.22
N ALA A 203 11.84 10.93 10.28
CA ALA A 203 11.48 10.38 8.98
C ALA A 203 10.70 9.05 9.06
N ASN A 204 10.70 8.38 10.22
CA ASN A 204 9.79 7.27 10.52
C ASN A 204 8.66 7.69 11.47
N LEU A 205 8.99 8.51 12.46
CA LEU A 205 8.16 8.87 13.61
C LEU A 205 7.70 10.34 13.53
N SER A 206 7.01 10.70 12.46
CA SER A 206 6.33 12.00 12.28
C SER A 206 5.08 11.74 11.48
N TYR A 207 3.98 12.38 11.86
CA TYR A 207 2.65 11.99 11.36
C TYR A 207 1.88 13.16 10.74
N GLY A 208 1.13 12.90 9.68
CA GLY A 208 0.08 13.80 9.23
C GLY A 208 -1.08 13.71 10.21
N ILE A 209 -1.78 12.58 10.16
CA ILE A 209 -2.83 12.20 11.11
C ILE A 209 -2.37 10.97 11.88
N PHE A 210 -2.34 11.07 13.21
CA PHE A 210 -2.10 9.95 14.10
C PHE A 210 -3.33 9.67 14.97
N VAL A 211 -3.86 8.46 14.86
CA VAL A 211 -4.95 7.95 15.69
C VAL A 211 -4.42 6.82 16.57
N GLY A 212 -4.60 6.95 17.88
CA GLY A 212 -4.11 5.93 18.82
C GLY A 212 -4.43 6.27 20.27
N GLY A 213 -3.56 5.81 21.16
CA GLY A 213 -3.70 6.00 22.60
C GLY A 213 -2.72 7.01 23.21
N GLY A 214 -2.76 7.08 24.54
CA GLY A 214 -1.62 7.57 25.33
C GLY A 214 -0.46 6.55 25.34
N VAL A 215 0.68 6.94 25.88
CA VAL A 215 1.85 6.04 26.07
C VAL A 215 1.56 4.92 27.06
N ASN A 216 1.94 3.69 26.70
CA ASN A 216 1.86 2.51 27.56
C ASN A 216 2.53 2.73 28.94
N GLY A 217 1.83 2.38 30.02
CA GLY A 217 2.29 2.53 31.42
C GLY A 217 1.81 3.80 32.14
N ILE A 218 1.24 4.78 31.43
CA ILE A 218 0.61 5.97 31.99
C ILE A 218 -0.71 6.26 31.24
N GLN A 219 -1.59 5.27 31.19
CA GLN A 219 -2.88 5.34 30.48
C GLN A 219 -3.93 6.20 31.19
N ASN A 220 -3.61 6.70 32.40
CA ASN A 220 -4.54 7.34 33.33
C ASN A 220 -4.11 8.75 33.82
N ALA A 221 -3.09 9.37 33.23
CA ALA A 221 -2.71 10.73 33.62
C ALA A 221 -3.45 11.78 32.78
N ASP A 222 -3.97 12.77 33.48
CA ASP A 222 -4.52 14.02 32.96
C ASP A 222 -3.52 15.15 33.25
N PRO A 223 -3.01 15.88 32.24
CA PRO A 223 -3.21 15.68 30.80
C PRO A 223 -2.37 14.52 30.24
N VAL A 224 -2.74 14.03 29.05
CA VAL A 224 -2.08 12.91 28.38
C VAL A 224 -0.57 13.14 28.28
N PRO A 225 0.27 12.19 28.73
CA PRO A 225 1.70 12.30 28.52
C PRO A 225 2.03 12.23 27.03
N ALA A 226 3.00 13.04 26.62
CA ALA A 226 3.66 12.95 25.33
C ALA A 226 3.99 11.50 24.93
N LEU A 227 3.81 11.13 23.66
CA LEU A 227 4.49 9.97 23.08
C LEU A 227 6.00 10.08 23.40
N SER A 228 6.60 9.04 23.99
CA SER A 228 7.98 9.11 24.47
C SER A 228 8.99 9.03 23.31
N SER A 229 10.16 9.63 23.48
CA SER A 229 11.25 9.65 22.49
C SER A 229 11.94 8.29 22.27
N GLY A 230 11.43 7.21 22.87
CA GLY A 230 11.98 5.85 22.80
C GLY A 230 11.14 4.86 22.01
N LEU A 231 10.04 5.31 21.39
CA LEU A 231 9.10 4.47 20.64
C LEU A 231 9.75 3.95 19.35
N ALA A 232 10.49 2.83 19.46
CA ALA A 232 11.01 2.11 18.29
C ALA A 232 9.92 1.36 17.50
N SER A 233 8.69 1.29 18.03
CA SER A 233 7.56 0.56 17.48
C SER A 233 6.23 1.26 17.79
N LEU A 234 5.32 1.31 16.82
CA LEU A 234 3.95 1.84 16.97
C LEU A 234 3.10 1.06 17.97
N THR A 235 3.54 -0.12 18.40
CA THR A 235 2.84 -1.00 19.36
C THR A 235 2.59 -0.37 20.74
N ASP A 236 3.30 0.70 21.08
CA ASP A 236 3.34 1.25 22.44
C ASP A 236 2.43 2.47 22.65
N SER A 237 1.76 2.93 21.59
CA SER A 237 0.80 4.06 21.59
C SER A 237 -0.53 3.70 20.94
N VAL A 238 -0.96 2.45 21.13
CA VAL A 238 -2.24 1.94 20.63
C VAL A 238 -3.42 2.49 21.43
N ALA A 239 -4.53 2.77 20.77
CA ALA A 239 -5.81 3.01 21.46
C ALA A 239 -6.21 1.71 22.20
N PRO A 240 -6.43 1.76 23.53
CA PRO A 240 -6.60 0.55 24.33
C PRO A 240 -7.89 -0.21 23.99
N SER A 241 -7.89 -1.53 24.20
CA SER A 241 -9.11 -2.33 24.12
C SER A 241 -10.20 -1.77 25.04
N GLY A 242 -11.45 -1.75 24.57
CA GLY A 242 -12.60 -1.12 25.25
C GLY A 242 -12.80 0.36 24.93
N SER A 243 -11.89 1.01 24.19
CA SER A 243 -12.14 2.32 23.57
C SER A 243 -12.88 2.18 22.24
N SER A 244 -13.48 3.28 21.75
CA SER A 244 -14.19 3.32 20.47
C SER A 244 -13.75 4.49 19.60
N ILE A 245 -13.37 4.21 18.36
CA ILE A 245 -13.03 5.19 17.33
C ILE A 245 -13.74 4.79 16.04
N SER A 246 -14.99 5.18 15.93
CA SER A 246 -15.93 4.69 14.91
C SER A 246 -16.39 5.79 13.98
N ASN A 247 -16.76 5.42 12.75
CA ASN A 247 -17.26 6.33 11.71
C ASN A 247 -16.26 7.45 11.41
N MET A 248 -15.03 7.07 11.10
CA MET A 248 -13.97 8.01 10.74
C MET A 248 -13.86 8.12 9.23
N TYR A 249 -13.89 9.34 8.71
CA TYR A 249 -13.77 9.62 7.28
C TYR A 249 -12.59 10.56 7.02
N ILE A 250 -11.51 10.04 6.42
CA ILE A 250 -10.31 10.80 6.05
C ILE A 250 -10.29 10.86 4.52
N ALA A 251 -10.71 11.99 3.97
CA ALA A 251 -10.97 12.08 2.54
C ALA A 251 -10.35 13.30 1.86
N GLN A 252 -9.83 13.08 0.65
CA GLN A 252 -9.44 14.15 -0.27
C GLN A 252 -8.37 15.11 0.30
N ASN A 253 -7.56 14.65 1.25
CA ASN A 253 -6.49 15.44 1.84
C ASN A 253 -5.17 15.28 1.09
N GLY A 254 -4.24 16.24 1.24
CA GLY A 254 -2.85 16.16 0.78
C GLY A 254 -1.87 15.98 1.95
N PHE A 255 -0.79 15.21 1.75
CA PHE A 255 0.21 14.92 2.78
C PHE A 255 1.65 14.98 2.26
N THR A 256 2.49 15.87 2.82
CA THR A 256 3.93 15.96 2.52
C THR A 256 4.82 16.22 3.74
N SER A 257 6.13 15.97 3.62
CA SER A 257 7.15 16.34 4.62
C SER A 257 7.00 15.65 5.99
N MET A 258 6.64 14.36 5.99
CA MET A 258 6.37 13.60 7.22
C MET A 258 6.85 12.16 7.10
N GLY A 259 6.99 11.45 8.22
CA GLY A 259 7.33 10.03 8.17
C GLY A 259 6.18 9.19 7.65
N ARG A 260 4.99 9.38 8.22
CA ARG A 260 3.80 8.58 7.94
C ARG A 260 2.60 9.49 7.72
N ALA A 261 1.84 9.31 6.64
CA ALA A 261 0.73 10.22 6.35
C ALA A 261 -0.48 9.96 7.26
N ILE A 262 -1.03 8.75 7.22
CA ILE A 262 -2.21 8.37 7.99
C ILE A 262 -1.90 7.11 8.80
N VAL A 263 -2.05 7.21 10.11
CA VAL A 263 -1.88 6.08 11.02
C VAL A 263 -3.13 5.91 11.87
N PHE A 264 -3.76 4.74 11.76
CA PHE A 264 -4.79 4.28 12.68
C PHE A 264 -4.27 3.09 13.49
N ASN A 265 -4.18 3.25 14.81
CA ASN A 265 -3.47 2.31 15.66
C ASN A 265 -4.31 1.92 16.90
N GLY A 266 -5.27 1.01 16.70
CA GLY A 266 -6.05 0.37 17.74
C GLY A 266 -5.40 -0.90 18.30
N GLY A 267 -5.61 -1.15 19.59
CA GLY A 267 -5.06 -2.30 20.31
C GLY A 267 -5.89 -3.58 20.19
N ALA A 268 -7.10 -3.51 19.59
CA ALA A 268 -7.99 -4.65 19.35
C ALA A 268 -8.90 -4.36 18.16
N THR A 269 -9.47 -5.40 17.53
CA THR A 269 -10.42 -5.26 16.40
C THR A 269 -11.61 -4.37 16.77
N SER A 270 -12.11 -4.48 18.00
CA SER A 270 -13.24 -3.70 18.51
C SER A 270 -12.99 -2.19 18.70
N VAL A 271 -11.76 -1.70 18.50
CA VAL A 271 -11.44 -0.27 18.73
C VAL A 271 -11.98 0.58 17.59
N GLY A 272 -11.71 0.19 16.34
CA GLY A 272 -12.20 0.89 15.15
C GLY A 272 -13.44 0.24 14.56
N SER A 273 -14.31 1.03 13.95
CA SER A 273 -15.34 0.55 13.02
C SER A 273 -15.73 1.65 12.03
N ASN A 274 -16.19 1.28 10.85
CA ASN A 274 -16.52 2.20 9.75
C ASN A 274 -15.38 3.19 9.45
N LEU A 275 -14.15 2.68 9.32
CA LEU A 275 -12.98 3.48 8.96
C LEU A 275 -12.87 3.61 7.43
N ASN A 276 -12.91 4.84 6.94
CA ASN A 276 -12.88 5.15 5.52
C ASN A 276 -11.73 6.11 5.22
N ILE A 277 -10.79 5.69 4.38
CA ILE A 277 -9.64 6.49 3.94
C ILE A 277 -9.68 6.57 2.42
N THR A 278 -10.11 7.72 1.88
CA THR A 278 -10.44 7.79 0.46
C THR A 278 -9.88 9.01 -0.26
N SER A 279 -9.46 8.82 -1.51
CA SER A 279 -9.13 9.91 -2.43
C SER A 279 -8.04 10.87 -1.92
N ASN A 280 -7.19 10.44 -0.98
CA ASN A 280 -6.10 11.27 -0.46
C ASN A 280 -4.91 11.27 -1.42
N ASN A 281 -4.20 12.40 -1.51
CA ASN A 281 -2.93 12.56 -2.20
C ASN A 281 -1.79 12.49 -1.18
N ILE A 282 -0.96 11.45 -1.26
CA ILE A 282 0.08 11.16 -0.28
C ILE A 282 1.43 11.18 -0.98
N GLY A 283 2.35 11.98 -0.43
CA GLY A 283 3.68 12.19 -0.99
C GLY A 283 3.69 13.20 -2.14
N THR A 284 4.89 13.61 -2.52
CA THR A 284 5.08 14.75 -3.43
C THR A 284 5.22 14.24 -4.87
N PRO A 285 4.36 14.67 -5.81
CA PRO A 285 4.47 14.25 -7.20
C PRO A 285 5.72 14.81 -7.88
N GLY A 286 6.22 14.10 -8.88
CA GLY A 286 7.38 14.54 -9.67
C GLY A 286 8.31 13.39 -10.02
N SER A 287 9.40 13.71 -10.71
CA SER A 287 10.40 12.70 -11.11
C SER A 287 11.32 12.34 -9.94
N PRO A 288 11.31 11.09 -9.46
CA PRO A 288 12.18 10.65 -8.36
C PRO A 288 13.64 10.49 -8.76
N GLY A 289 13.94 10.52 -10.07
CA GLY A 289 15.25 10.15 -10.61
C GLY A 289 15.48 8.63 -10.59
N ALA A 290 16.66 8.20 -11.04
CA ALA A 290 17.03 6.79 -10.99
C ALA A 290 17.13 6.30 -9.53
N TRP A 291 16.83 5.02 -9.29
CA TRP A 291 17.06 4.43 -7.97
C TRP A 291 18.58 4.34 -7.67
N PRO A 292 19.05 4.67 -6.45
CA PRO A 292 18.28 5.15 -5.30
C PRO A 292 17.74 6.56 -5.53
N HIS A 293 16.45 6.76 -5.27
CA HIS A 293 15.74 7.97 -5.65
C HIS A 293 16.18 9.17 -4.81
N THR A 294 16.58 10.27 -5.46
CA THR A 294 17.01 11.51 -4.79
C THR A 294 16.40 12.77 -5.41
N GLY A 295 15.58 12.62 -6.45
CA GLY A 295 14.99 13.75 -7.19
C GLY A 295 13.94 14.53 -6.40
N ILE A 296 13.35 13.93 -5.36
CA ILE A 296 12.40 14.58 -4.45
C ILE A 296 12.99 14.61 -3.05
N THR A 297 12.98 15.79 -2.43
CA THR A 297 13.60 16.04 -1.11
C THR A 297 12.61 16.09 0.04
N ASN A 298 11.37 16.53 -0.22
CA ASN A 298 10.29 16.64 0.75
C ASN A 298 9.12 15.76 0.29
N THR A 299 8.80 14.71 1.02
CA THR A 299 7.75 13.73 0.69
C THR A 299 7.33 12.99 1.97
N VAL A 300 6.59 11.89 1.83
CA VAL A 300 6.34 10.93 2.91
C VAL A 300 7.45 9.85 2.90
N TYR A 301 8.07 9.59 4.04
CA TYR A 301 9.35 8.85 4.06
C TYR A 301 9.24 7.37 4.47
N ALA A 302 8.15 6.95 5.12
CA ALA A 302 8.03 5.60 5.69
C ALA A 302 6.74 4.87 5.31
N ALA A 303 5.57 5.51 5.47
CA ALA A 303 4.30 4.86 5.13
C ALA A 303 3.23 5.85 4.65
N GLY A 304 2.47 5.47 3.63
CA GLY A 304 1.29 6.23 3.24
C GLY A 304 0.16 6.03 4.26
N ILE A 305 -0.45 4.86 4.24
CA ILE A 305 -1.58 4.49 5.09
C ILE A 305 -1.21 3.27 5.92
N GLN A 306 -1.40 3.36 7.23
CA GLN A 306 -1.22 2.24 8.15
C GLN A 306 -2.42 2.10 9.05
N VAL A 307 -2.97 0.89 9.15
CA VAL A 307 -4.15 0.60 9.96
C VAL A 307 -3.91 -0.66 10.80
N SER A 308 -4.34 -0.62 12.06
CA SER A 308 -4.39 -1.75 12.99
C SER A 308 -5.50 -1.52 14.00
N GLY A 309 -6.16 -2.58 14.47
CA GLY A 309 -7.19 -2.49 15.52
C GLY A 309 -8.52 -1.88 15.09
N THR A 310 -9.10 -2.40 14.01
CA THR A 310 -10.42 -1.98 13.51
C THR A 310 -11.20 -3.19 13.02
N GLU A 311 -12.52 -3.17 13.20
CA GLU A 311 -13.42 -4.25 12.79
C GLU A 311 -13.56 -4.29 11.27
N ASP A 312 -13.60 -3.11 10.66
CA ASP A 312 -13.75 -2.92 9.22
C ASP A 312 -12.91 -1.70 8.77
N VAL A 313 -12.50 -1.70 7.50
CA VAL A 313 -11.77 -0.60 6.88
C VAL A 313 -11.92 -0.62 5.36
N THR A 314 -12.18 0.57 4.81
CA THR A 314 -12.25 0.81 3.36
C THR A 314 -11.18 1.83 2.96
N ILE A 315 -10.27 1.42 2.07
CA ILE A 315 -9.17 2.26 1.55
C ILE A 315 -9.34 2.40 0.04
N THR A 316 -9.87 3.53 -0.43
CA THR A 316 -10.34 3.67 -1.81
C THR A 316 -9.79 4.88 -2.54
N GLY A 317 -9.35 4.71 -3.79
CA GLY A 317 -9.03 5.84 -4.67
C GLY A 317 -7.87 6.73 -4.21
N ASN A 318 -7.03 6.30 -3.27
CA ASN A 318 -5.91 7.12 -2.80
C ASN A 318 -4.78 7.11 -3.83
N SER A 319 -4.13 8.26 -4.00
CA SER A 319 -2.92 8.44 -4.81
C SER A 319 -1.71 8.54 -3.89
N ILE A 320 -0.85 7.52 -3.88
CA ILE A 320 0.36 7.45 -3.06
C ILE A 320 1.57 7.49 -3.99
N ASP A 321 2.29 8.61 -4.01
CA ASP A 321 3.44 8.82 -4.90
C ASP A 321 4.72 9.15 -4.11
N ASN A 322 5.86 8.71 -4.63
CA ASN A 322 7.19 9.08 -4.14
C ASN A 322 7.38 8.87 -2.63
N VAL A 323 6.95 7.71 -2.11
CA VAL A 323 7.15 7.34 -0.70
C VAL A 323 8.46 6.57 -0.58
N PHE A 324 9.53 7.24 -0.12
CA PHE A 324 10.83 6.61 -0.03
C PHE A 324 11.79 7.27 0.96
N SER A 325 12.72 6.47 1.49
CA SER A 325 13.79 6.94 2.38
C SER A 325 14.95 5.95 2.46
N TYR A 326 16.03 6.38 3.12
CA TYR A 326 17.15 5.52 3.51
C TYR A 326 16.92 4.82 4.86
N LEU A 327 15.70 4.80 5.40
CA LEU A 327 15.40 4.14 6.65
C LEU A 327 15.50 2.61 6.50
N ASN A 328 16.04 1.96 7.53
CA ASN A 328 16.09 0.49 7.59
C ASN A 328 14.75 -0.09 8.09
N ILE A 329 13.68 0.12 7.32
CA ILE A 329 12.30 -0.29 7.62
C ILE A 329 11.58 -0.84 6.39
N TYR A 330 10.42 -1.44 6.61
CA TYR A 330 9.46 -1.71 5.55
C TYR A 330 8.78 -0.41 5.16
N VAL A 331 9.17 0.12 4.01
CA VAL A 331 8.49 1.26 3.40
C VAL A 331 7.19 0.72 2.79
N SER A 332 6.06 1.37 3.08
CA SER A 332 4.75 0.85 2.67
C SER A 332 3.85 1.90 2.04
N GLY A 333 3.09 1.50 1.02
CA GLY A 333 2.00 2.33 0.51
C GLY A 333 0.81 2.23 1.45
N ILE A 334 0.20 1.04 1.49
CA ILE A 334 -0.91 0.66 2.37
C ILE A 334 -0.48 -0.56 3.19
N ALA A 335 -0.61 -0.47 4.52
CA ALA A 335 -0.29 -1.55 5.44
C ALA A 335 -1.44 -1.81 6.42
N LEU A 336 -2.02 -2.99 6.34
CA LEU A 336 -2.95 -3.52 7.33
C LEU A 336 -2.17 -4.44 8.27
N GLY A 337 -1.91 -3.93 9.47
CA GLY A 337 -1.11 -4.56 10.50
C GLY A 337 -1.89 -5.57 11.32
N ALA A 338 -1.83 -5.44 12.65
CA ALA A 338 -2.48 -6.38 13.56
C ALA A 338 -3.96 -6.02 13.81
N ASN A 339 -4.73 -7.00 14.27
CA ASN A 339 -6.09 -6.81 14.79
C ASN A 339 -7.03 -6.16 13.76
N ILE A 340 -7.09 -6.72 12.55
CA ILE A 340 -8.11 -6.35 11.56
C ILE A 340 -9.23 -7.37 11.64
N GLY A 341 -10.43 -6.91 11.98
CA GLY A 341 -11.58 -7.74 12.32
C GLY A 341 -12.26 -8.39 11.12
N GLY A 342 -13.50 -8.84 11.35
CA GLY A 342 -14.28 -9.62 10.42
C GLY A 342 -15.27 -8.81 9.58
N GLY A 343 -15.30 -7.48 9.75
CA GLY A 343 -16.15 -6.59 8.99
C GLY A 343 -15.67 -6.39 7.55
N THR A 344 -16.19 -5.36 6.87
CA THR A 344 -15.81 -5.08 5.48
C THR A 344 -14.35 -4.66 5.40
N LEU A 345 -13.54 -5.40 4.64
CA LEU A 345 -12.18 -5.02 4.30
C LEU A 345 -12.03 -4.89 2.78
N ASN A 346 -11.87 -3.66 2.31
CA ASN A 346 -11.71 -3.36 0.89
C ASN A 346 -10.53 -2.40 0.63
N ILE A 347 -9.63 -2.79 -0.26
CA ILE A 347 -8.55 -1.95 -0.79
C ILE A 347 -8.77 -1.82 -2.30
N GLU A 348 -9.35 -0.70 -2.72
CA GLU A 348 -9.87 -0.56 -4.09
C GLU A 348 -9.42 0.71 -4.80
N GLY A 349 -9.04 0.60 -6.08
CA GLY A 349 -8.85 1.78 -6.93
C GLY A 349 -7.68 2.68 -6.51
N ASN A 350 -6.77 2.21 -5.66
CA ASN A 350 -5.63 3.02 -5.22
C ASN A 350 -4.55 3.03 -6.30
N THR A 351 -3.90 4.18 -6.47
CA THR A 351 -2.75 4.34 -7.36
C THR A 351 -1.51 4.52 -6.50
N ILE A 352 -0.56 3.59 -6.58
CA ILE A 352 0.69 3.61 -5.83
C ILE A 352 1.84 3.66 -6.82
N THR A 353 2.58 4.77 -6.81
CA THR A 353 3.71 5.01 -7.71
C THR A 353 4.96 5.34 -6.91
N THR A 354 6.10 4.80 -7.35
CA THR A 354 7.41 5.10 -6.77
C THR A 354 7.48 4.91 -5.25
N LEU A 355 7.32 3.66 -4.80
CA LEU A 355 7.55 3.27 -3.42
C LEU A 355 8.95 2.69 -3.30
N ALA A 356 9.80 3.21 -2.41
CA ALA A 356 11.15 2.66 -2.31
C ALA A 356 11.81 2.65 -0.94
N SER A 357 12.57 1.58 -0.70
CA SER A 357 13.67 1.62 0.27
C SER A 357 14.96 1.97 -0.48
N ASN A 358 15.50 3.16 -0.20
CA ASN A 358 16.80 3.59 -0.68
C ASN A 358 17.95 3.06 0.18
N TYR A 359 17.67 2.34 1.28
CA TYR A 359 18.70 1.80 2.14
C TYR A 359 19.64 0.88 1.35
N GLN A 360 20.94 1.18 1.38
CA GLN A 360 21.94 0.58 0.47
C GLN A 360 22.68 -0.61 1.07
N THR A 361 22.53 -0.86 2.37
CA THR A 361 23.18 -1.95 3.09
C THR A 361 22.24 -3.14 3.27
N ASN A 362 22.83 -4.31 3.27
CA ASN A 362 22.13 -5.58 3.44
C ASN A 362 21.51 -5.67 4.83
N ALA A 363 20.19 -5.46 4.96
CA ALA A 363 19.47 -5.57 6.23
C ALA A 363 18.16 -6.36 6.11
N THR A 364 17.75 -6.95 7.23
CA THR A 364 16.55 -7.80 7.36
C THR A 364 15.25 -7.03 7.39
N THR A 365 15.27 -5.72 7.63
CA THR A 365 14.06 -4.89 7.72
C THR A 365 13.90 -3.92 6.57
N SER A 366 14.84 -3.86 5.62
CA SER A 366 14.78 -2.95 4.46
C SER A 366 14.06 -3.59 3.27
N SER A 367 12.83 -3.13 3.00
CA SER A 367 12.04 -3.55 1.84
C SER A 367 10.97 -2.51 1.50
N ALA A 368 10.28 -2.71 0.38
CA ALA A 368 9.17 -1.87 -0.06
C ALA A 368 7.96 -2.75 -0.43
N ILE A 369 6.78 -2.46 0.15
CA ILE A 369 5.54 -3.21 -0.10
C ILE A 369 4.43 -2.22 -0.42
N ALA A 370 3.91 -2.25 -1.66
CA ALA A 370 2.86 -1.31 -2.04
C ALA A 370 1.56 -1.56 -1.27
N ILE A 371 1.06 -2.79 -1.25
CA ILE A 371 -0.09 -3.20 -0.42
C ILE A 371 0.29 -4.42 0.40
N GLY A 372 0.26 -4.30 1.73
CA GLY A 372 0.54 -5.38 2.67
C GLY A 372 -0.64 -5.65 3.59
N VAL A 373 -1.14 -6.89 3.60
CA VAL A 373 -2.20 -7.34 4.52
C VAL A 373 -1.67 -8.44 5.43
N ALA A 374 -1.37 -8.09 6.67
CA ALA A 374 -0.78 -8.99 7.66
C ALA A 374 -1.83 -9.66 8.57
N SER A 375 -3.01 -9.05 8.72
CA SER A 375 -4.12 -9.56 9.52
C SER A 375 -5.44 -9.24 8.83
N ALA A 376 -6.38 -10.18 8.91
CA ALA A 376 -7.79 -10.07 8.56
C ALA A 376 -8.48 -11.32 9.14
N GLU A 377 -9.59 -11.15 9.86
CA GLU A 377 -10.33 -12.28 10.43
C GLU A 377 -11.26 -12.96 9.42
N ASN A 378 -11.82 -12.20 8.48
CA ASN A 378 -12.71 -12.69 7.41
C ASN A 378 -12.19 -12.33 6.01
N ASP A 379 -12.83 -12.91 4.99
CA ASP A 379 -12.52 -12.70 3.58
C ASP A 379 -12.54 -11.21 3.18
N TYR A 380 -11.65 -10.84 2.28
CA TYR A 380 -11.40 -9.45 1.93
C TYR A 380 -11.00 -9.24 0.47
N THR A 381 -11.07 -8.00 0.00
CA THR A 381 -10.86 -7.66 -1.41
C THR A 381 -9.71 -6.68 -1.62
N ILE A 382 -8.89 -6.94 -2.64
CA ILE A 382 -7.85 -6.03 -3.15
C ILE A 382 -8.07 -5.90 -4.66
N ILE A 383 -8.70 -4.80 -5.09
CA ILE A 383 -9.28 -4.72 -6.43
C ILE A 383 -8.94 -3.41 -7.16
N ASN A 384 -8.83 -3.44 -8.49
CA ASN A 384 -8.69 -2.22 -9.31
C ASN A 384 -7.50 -1.33 -8.90
N ASN A 385 -6.48 -1.84 -8.20
CA ASN A 385 -5.34 -1.03 -7.79
C ASN A 385 -4.30 -0.96 -8.92
N THR A 386 -3.70 0.20 -9.10
CA THR A 386 -2.57 0.42 -10.02
C THR A 386 -1.30 0.60 -9.21
N ILE A 387 -0.32 -0.28 -9.38
CA ILE A 387 0.95 -0.27 -8.63
C ILE A 387 2.11 -0.21 -9.61
N THR A 388 2.94 0.83 -9.53
CA THR A 388 4.14 0.95 -10.36
C THR A 388 5.37 1.41 -9.57
N GLY A 389 6.55 0.93 -9.96
CA GLY A 389 7.82 1.48 -9.46
C GLY A 389 8.11 1.18 -7.99
N VAL A 390 7.85 -0.04 -7.54
CA VAL A 390 8.27 -0.51 -6.21
C VAL A 390 9.74 -0.92 -6.27
N SER A 391 10.60 -0.35 -5.44
CA SER A 391 12.03 -0.67 -5.48
C SER A 391 12.68 -0.77 -4.10
N ALA A 392 13.58 -1.73 -3.92
CA ALA A 392 14.37 -1.81 -2.70
C ALA A 392 15.71 -2.48 -2.97
N ARG A 393 16.59 -2.48 -1.97
CA ARG A 393 17.71 -3.42 -1.87
C ARG A 393 17.53 -4.28 -0.63
N SER A 394 16.77 -5.36 -0.78
CA SER A 394 16.51 -6.31 0.31
C SER A 394 17.40 -7.54 0.18
N THR A 395 18.14 -7.88 1.23
CA THR A 395 18.98 -9.11 1.30
C THR A 395 18.42 -10.16 2.24
N ASN A 396 17.14 -10.02 2.56
CA ASN A 396 16.53 -10.73 3.66
C ASN A 396 16.66 -12.27 3.50
N THR A 397 16.73 -12.99 4.62
CA THR A 397 16.61 -14.45 4.68
C THR A 397 15.41 -14.88 5.53
N THR A 398 14.75 -13.94 6.22
CA THR A 398 13.74 -14.15 7.26
C THR A 398 12.65 -13.05 7.28
N GLY A 399 12.24 -12.49 6.14
CA GLY A 399 11.20 -11.43 6.10
C GLY A 399 10.82 -10.99 4.69
N PHE A 400 10.09 -9.87 4.56
CA PHE A 400 9.31 -9.55 3.36
C PHE A 400 10.15 -9.08 2.15
N ALA A 401 9.95 -9.74 1.03
CA ALA A 401 10.43 -9.34 -0.29
C ALA A 401 9.78 -8.04 -0.79
N PRO A 402 10.46 -7.26 -1.65
CA PRO A 402 9.83 -6.14 -2.32
C PRO A 402 8.64 -6.65 -3.14
N SER A 403 7.45 -6.14 -2.85
CA SER A 403 6.20 -6.70 -3.36
C SER A 403 5.24 -5.62 -3.85
N GLY A 404 4.52 -5.89 -4.94
CA GLY A 404 3.35 -5.10 -5.30
C GLY A 404 2.24 -5.32 -4.27
N ILE A 405 1.70 -6.54 -4.24
CA ILE A 405 0.74 -6.98 -3.23
C ILE A 405 1.36 -8.11 -2.42
N SER A 406 1.24 -8.06 -1.09
CA SER A 406 1.65 -9.15 -0.19
C SER A 406 0.54 -9.43 0.81
N VAL A 407 0.02 -10.66 0.79
CA VAL A 407 -0.99 -11.14 1.74
C VAL A 407 -0.37 -12.21 2.63
N SER A 408 -0.48 -12.02 3.94
CA SER A 408 -0.03 -13.00 4.95
C SER A 408 -1.06 -13.24 6.06
N ALA A 409 -2.25 -12.65 5.94
CA ALA A 409 -3.36 -12.91 6.85
C ALA A 409 -3.82 -14.37 6.71
N THR A 410 -4.09 -15.01 7.85
CA THR A 410 -4.51 -16.43 7.89
C THR A 410 -5.96 -16.63 8.35
N GLY A 411 -6.64 -15.59 8.81
CA GLY A 411 -8.04 -15.67 9.25
C GLY A 411 -9.00 -15.70 8.06
N GLY A 412 -8.88 -14.71 7.16
CA GLY A 412 -9.68 -14.60 5.94
C GLY A 412 -8.91 -14.84 4.62
N ALA A 413 -9.66 -15.20 3.58
CA ALA A 413 -9.14 -15.34 2.22
C ALA A 413 -9.21 -14.02 1.43
N ALA A 414 -8.12 -13.66 0.74
CA ALA A 414 -8.11 -12.53 -0.17
C ALA A 414 -8.73 -12.89 -1.52
N SER A 415 -9.55 -12.00 -2.05
CA SER A 415 -9.86 -11.89 -3.48
C SER A 415 -9.04 -10.75 -4.08
N ILE A 416 -8.03 -11.10 -4.89
CA ILE A 416 -7.08 -10.18 -5.50
C ILE A 416 -7.34 -10.14 -6.99
N TYR A 417 -8.00 -9.10 -7.49
CA TYR A 417 -8.40 -9.06 -8.89
C TYR A 417 -8.45 -7.68 -9.53
N ASN A 418 -8.38 -7.64 -10.86
CA ASN A 418 -8.37 -6.42 -11.66
C ASN A 418 -7.25 -5.43 -11.27
N ASN A 419 -6.17 -5.92 -10.64
CA ASN A 419 -5.04 -5.06 -10.31
C ASN A 419 -4.06 -5.00 -11.48
N ASN A 420 -3.49 -3.82 -11.71
CA ASN A 420 -2.40 -3.61 -12.66
C ASN A 420 -1.10 -3.32 -11.89
N ILE A 421 -0.18 -4.28 -11.90
CA ILE A 421 1.05 -4.27 -11.12
C ILE A 421 2.24 -4.31 -12.05
N SER A 422 3.13 -3.32 -11.97
CA SER A 422 4.34 -3.33 -12.77
C SER A 422 5.57 -2.74 -12.08
N GLY A 423 6.76 -3.14 -12.54
CA GLY A 423 8.00 -2.47 -12.16
C GLY A 423 8.41 -2.67 -10.70
N VAL A 424 8.13 -3.85 -10.13
CA VAL A 424 8.65 -4.23 -8.80
C VAL A 424 10.08 -4.75 -8.95
N ARG A 425 11.02 -4.13 -8.23
CA ARG A 425 12.45 -4.37 -8.37
C ARG A 425 13.18 -4.59 -7.06
N ASN A 426 14.06 -5.58 -7.02
CA ASN A 426 15.06 -5.70 -5.97
C ASN A 426 16.48 -5.50 -6.53
N PHE A 427 17.23 -4.56 -5.96
CA PHE A 427 18.58 -4.17 -6.35
C PHE A 427 19.68 -4.72 -5.43
N HIS A 428 19.37 -5.68 -4.56
CA HIS A 428 20.16 -6.92 -4.58
C HIS A 428 21.66 -6.91 -4.90
N ALA A 429 22.62 -6.65 -3.99
CA ALA A 429 24.04 -6.78 -4.37
C ALA A 429 24.58 -8.23 -4.25
N THR A 430 24.06 -8.99 -3.27
CA THR A 430 24.48 -10.36 -2.89
C THR A 430 23.25 -11.30 -2.84
N LEU A 431 23.35 -12.52 -2.30
CA LEU A 431 22.18 -13.39 -2.11
C LEU A 431 21.08 -12.71 -1.25
N GLY A 432 19.84 -12.62 -1.73
CA GLY A 432 18.68 -12.02 -1.04
C GLY A 432 17.34 -12.61 -1.49
N TYR A 433 16.21 -12.09 -0.99
CA TYR A 433 14.89 -12.36 -1.57
C TYR A 433 14.80 -11.76 -2.96
N ALA A 434 13.95 -12.32 -3.82
CA ALA A 434 13.61 -11.69 -5.09
C ALA A 434 12.47 -10.67 -4.95
N ALA A 435 12.17 -9.94 -6.03
CA ALA A 435 10.96 -9.14 -6.16
C ALA A 435 9.75 -10.01 -6.54
N TYR A 436 8.57 -9.63 -6.02
CA TYR A 436 7.29 -10.29 -6.31
C TYR A 436 6.24 -9.29 -6.82
N GLY A 437 5.45 -9.67 -7.82
CA GLY A 437 4.26 -8.91 -8.20
C GLY A 437 3.16 -9.07 -7.14
N ILE A 438 2.65 -10.29 -7.03
CA ILE A 438 1.68 -10.73 -6.01
C ILE A 438 2.33 -11.82 -5.16
N ASN A 439 2.39 -11.64 -3.85
CA ASN A 439 2.96 -12.57 -2.89
C ASN A 439 1.86 -13.13 -1.96
N LEU A 440 1.48 -14.39 -2.19
CA LEU A 440 0.63 -15.17 -1.29
C LEU A 440 1.52 -15.80 -0.22
N ALA A 441 1.87 -15.02 0.81
CA ALA A 441 2.84 -15.43 1.81
C ALA A 441 2.26 -16.45 2.81
N ALA A 442 0.97 -16.37 3.11
CA ALA A 442 0.23 -17.29 3.99
C ALA A 442 -1.29 -17.19 3.73
N GLY A 443 -2.07 -17.95 4.50
CA GLY A 443 -3.54 -18.01 4.42
C GLY A 443 -4.00 -18.99 3.34
N ASP A 444 -5.14 -19.65 3.54
CA ASP A 444 -5.70 -20.63 2.60
C ASP A 444 -6.74 -19.97 1.68
N ASN A 445 -7.14 -20.66 0.61
CA ASN A 445 -8.27 -20.33 -0.27
C ASN A 445 -8.23 -18.93 -0.92
N GLN A 446 -7.04 -18.34 -1.04
CA GLN A 446 -6.83 -17.07 -1.74
C GLN A 446 -7.27 -17.19 -3.21
N THR A 447 -7.96 -16.18 -3.73
CA THR A 447 -8.44 -16.12 -5.11
C THR A 447 -7.73 -14.97 -5.84
N VAL A 448 -6.94 -15.29 -6.86
CA VAL A 448 -6.13 -14.35 -7.65
C VAL A 448 -6.56 -14.45 -9.11
N TYR A 449 -7.22 -13.41 -9.62
CA TYR A 449 -7.74 -13.45 -10.98
C TYR A 449 -7.81 -12.10 -11.70
N ASN A 450 -7.88 -12.10 -13.02
CA ASN A 450 -7.97 -10.89 -13.84
C ASN A 450 -6.89 -9.83 -13.53
N ASN A 451 -5.72 -10.23 -13.03
CA ASN A 451 -4.65 -9.27 -12.77
C ASN A 451 -3.73 -9.15 -13.98
N PHE A 452 -3.26 -7.93 -14.24
CA PHE A 452 -2.12 -7.65 -15.10
C PHE A 452 -0.87 -7.50 -14.23
N VAL A 453 0.14 -8.33 -14.46
CA VAL A 453 1.40 -8.30 -13.72
C VAL A 453 2.57 -8.24 -14.70
N SER A 454 3.41 -7.21 -14.64
CA SER A 454 4.52 -7.05 -15.60
C SER A 454 5.81 -6.50 -15.01
N ASN A 455 6.93 -6.67 -15.72
CA ASN A 455 8.22 -6.02 -15.37
C ASN A 455 8.68 -6.24 -13.92
N ILE A 456 8.48 -7.46 -13.39
CA ILE A 456 8.99 -7.87 -12.07
C ILE A 456 10.39 -8.43 -12.28
N LEU A 457 11.39 -7.84 -11.62
CA LEU A 457 12.81 -8.20 -11.82
C LEU A 457 13.62 -8.05 -10.54
N SER A 458 14.71 -8.80 -10.44
CA SER A 458 15.75 -8.56 -9.44
C SER A 458 17.10 -8.47 -10.12
N PHE A 459 18.01 -7.71 -9.51
CA PHE A 459 19.38 -7.55 -9.94
C PHE A 459 20.28 -8.14 -8.84
N GLY A 460 21.44 -8.73 -9.20
CA GLY A 460 22.39 -9.26 -8.22
C GLY A 460 22.73 -10.74 -8.35
N GLY A 461 23.38 -11.27 -7.30
CA GLY A 461 23.75 -12.68 -7.18
C GLY A 461 22.54 -13.57 -6.84
N GLY A 462 22.36 -14.65 -7.60
CA GLY A 462 21.15 -15.48 -7.58
C GLY A 462 21.30 -16.87 -6.95
N SER A 463 20.17 -17.50 -6.64
CA SER A 463 20.01 -18.92 -6.30
C SER A 463 18.64 -19.42 -6.77
N PHE A 464 18.51 -20.72 -7.05
CA PHE A 464 17.24 -21.40 -7.39
C PHE A 464 16.38 -21.75 -6.18
N LEU A 465 16.76 -21.30 -4.97
CA LEU A 465 15.85 -21.36 -3.83
C LEU A 465 14.60 -20.53 -4.13
N ALA A 466 13.43 -21.04 -3.74
CA ALA A 466 12.14 -20.47 -4.11
C ALA A 466 12.01 -19.01 -3.63
N ASN A 467 12.38 -18.74 -2.38
CA ASN A 467 12.37 -17.40 -1.81
C ASN A 467 13.40 -16.43 -2.42
N ARG A 468 14.27 -16.90 -3.31
CA ARG A 468 15.29 -16.11 -4.01
C ARG A 468 15.01 -15.98 -5.50
N SER A 469 13.95 -16.60 -6.02
CA SER A 469 13.58 -16.56 -7.43
C SER A 469 12.52 -15.49 -7.68
N VAL A 470 12.67 -14.69 -8.73
CA VAL A 470 11.67 -13.65 -9.08
C VAL A 470 10.37 -14.31 -9.50
N ALA A 471 9.25 -13.75 -9.06
CA ALA A 471 7.94 -14.25 -9.42
C ALA A 471 6.97 -13.11 -9.76
N GLY A 472 6.23 -13.24 -10.87
CA GLY A 472 5.05 -12.40 -11.10
C GLY A 472 4.00 -12.67 -10.02
N ILE A 473 3.63 -13.93 -9.87
CA ILE A 473 2.79 -14.45 -8.78
C ILE A 473 3.60 -15.48 -7.99
N TYR A 474 3.77 -15.25 -6.69
CA TYR A 474 4.49 -16.09 -5.76
C TYR A 474 3.54 -16.76 -4.78
N VAL A 475 3.52 -18.09 -4.74
CA VAL A 475 2.77 -18.88 -3.75
C VAL A 475 3.74 -19.35 -2.66
N GLY A 476 3.84 -18.57 -1.59
CA GLY A 476 4.74 -18.80 -0.46
C GLY A 476 4.19 -19.74 0.62
N GLY A 477 2.88 -19.78 0.78
CA GLY A 477 2.19 -20.61 1.75
C GLY A 477 0.69 -20.71 1.43
N GLY A 478 -0.02 -21.49 2.22
CA GLY A 478 -1.46 -21.73 2.02
C GLY A 478 -1.77 -22.84 1.03
N ALA A 479 -3.01 -23.32 1.05
CA ALA A 479 -3.59 -24.33 0.16
C ALA A 479 -4.93 -23.83 -0.42
N GLY A 480 -5.48 -24.55 -1.39
CA GLY A 480 -6.84 -24.31 -1.92
C GLY A 480 -6.98 -23.06 -2.79
N HIS A 481 -5.88 -22.44 -3.22
CA HIS A 481 -5.94 -21.19 -3.99
C HIS A 481 -6.57 -21.37 -5.37
N LEU A 482 -7.30 -20.36 -5.82
CA LEU A 482 -7.70 -20.19 -7.21
C LEU A 482 -6.79 -19.13 -7.85
N ILE A 483 -5.98 -19.51 -8.83
CA ILE A 483 -5.16 -18.61 -9.64
C ILE A 483 -5.63 -18.74 -11.08
N ALA A 484 -6.50 -17.84 -11.52
CA ALA A 484 -7.10 -17.98 -12.83
C ALA A 484 -7.24 -16.68 -13.60
N HIS A 485 -7.24 -16.75 -14.94
CA HIS A 485 -7.44 -15.56 -15.77
C HIS A 485 -6.47 -14.42 -15.45
N ASN A 486 -5.21 -14.70 -15.07
CA ASN A 486 -4.21 -13.64 -14.93
C ASN A 486 -3.39 -13.53 -16.21
N SER A 487 -2.98 -12.31 -16.56
CA SER A 487 -1.99 -12.06 -17.61
C SER A 487 -0.69 -11.58 -16.95
N VAL A 488 0.36 -12.40 -17.03
CA VAL A 488 1.67 -12.11 -16.43
C VAL A 488 2.72 -12.01 -17.53
N ASN A 489 3.37 -10.84 -17.63
CA ASN A 489 4.37 -10.55 -18.66
C ASN A 489 5.70 -10.10 -18.08
N LEU A 490 6.67 -11.03 -17.97
CA LEU A 490 8.02 -10.68 -17.56
C LEU A 490 8.91 -10.40 -18.76
N TYR A 491 9.55 -9.23 -18.77
CA TYR A 491 10.37 -8.75 -19.88
C TYR A 491 11.52 -7.88 -19.41
N GLY A 492 12.40 -7.50 -20.33
CA GLY A 492 13.55 -6.66 -20.09
C GLY A 492 14.84 -7.46 -19.90
N THR A 493 15.86 -6.81 -19.37
CA THR A 493 17.19 -7.37 -19.26
C THR A 493 17.64 -7.35 -17.82
N MET A 494 18.03 -8.51 -17.30
CA MET A 494 18.74 -8.58 -16.03
C MET A 494 20.23 -8.33 -16.26
N ASN A 495 20.81 -7.55 -15.36
CA ASN A 495 22.26 -7.33 -15.30
C ASN A 495 22.80 -8.07 -14.07
N SER A 496 23.00 -9.39 -14.19
CA SER A 496 23.75 -10.13 -13.17
C SER A 496 25.23 -10.05 -13.52
N THR A 497 25.95 -9.12 -12.88
CA THR A 497 27.40 -8.95 -13.04
C THR A 497 28.21 -9.95 -12.22
N ASN A 498 27.57 -10.66 -11.30
CA ASN A 498 28.19 -11.72 -10.53
C ASN A 498 28.08 -13.02 -11.33
N ALA A 499 29.22 -13.60 -11.71
CA ALA A 499 29.33 -14.98 -12.14
C ALA A 499 28.93 -15.92 -10.98
N SER A 500 27.66 -15.91 -10.59
CA SER A 500 27.10 -16.84 -9.62
C SER A 500 27.12 -18.22 -10.28
N THR A 501 27.99 -19.09 -9.79
CA THR A 501 27.97 -20.52 -10.10
C THR A 501 26.62 -21.17 -9.72
N SER A 502 25.80 -20.50 -8.91
CA SER A 502 24.50 -20.98 -8.42
C SER A 502 23.31 -20.65 -9.33
N GLY A 503 23.45 -19.78 -10.35
CA GLY A 503 22.38 -19.41 -11.29
C GLY A 503 21.17 -18.69 -10.65
N TYR A 504 20.09 -18.46 -11.41
CA TYR A 504 18.90 -17.68 -10.96
C TYR A 504 17.66 -18.09 -11.74
N ASN A 505 16.48 -18.08 -11.11
CA ASN A 505 15.22 -18.24 -11.82
C ASN A 505 14.36 -16.96 -11.75
N VAL A 506 13.84 -16.57 -12.91
CA VAL A 506 12.77 -15.60 -13.04
C VAL A 506 11.58 -16.33 -13.61
N THR A 507 10.42 -16.23 -12.97
CA THR A 507 9.24 -16.96 -13.40
C THR A 507 7.97 -16.13 -13.33
N ALA A 508 7.03 -16.34 -14.25
CA ALA A 508 5.73 -15.67 -14.16
C ALA A 508 4.91 -16.17 -12.97
N LEU A 509 4.93 -17.49 -12.70
CA LEU A 509 4.32 -18.12 -11.54
C LEU A 509 5.33 -19.02 -10.80
N LEU A 510 5.41 -18.90 -9.47
CA LEU A 510 6.24 -19.75 -8.61
C LEU A 510 5.38 -20.40 -7.52
N ILE A 511 5.41 -21.73 -7.45
CA ILE A 511 4.86 -22.48 -6.33
C ILE A 511 6.00 -22.82 -5.39
N ALA A 512 6.18 -22.01 -4.34
CA ALA A 512 7.36 -22.04 -3.47
C ALA A 512 7.24 -22.98 -2.27
N ASN A 513 6.07 -23.56 -2.03
CA ASN A 513 5.80 -24.45 -0.90
C ASN A 513 5.14 -25.75 -1.35
N SER A 514 5.71 -26.90 -0.98
CA SER A 514 5.17 -28.22 -1.32
C SER A 514 3.90 -28.57 -0.52
N GLY A 515 3.58 -27.80 0.52
CA GLY A 515 2.30 -27.84 1.23
C GLY A 515 1.17 -27.11 0.49
N ALA A 516 1.47 -26.34 -0.56
CA ALA A 516 0.47 -25.65 -1.36
C ALA A 516 -0.32 -26.65 -2.20
N SER A 517 -1.38 -27.19 -1.60
CA SER A 517 -2.16 -28.30 -2.14
C SER A 517 -3.55 -27.85 -2.58
N ASN A 518 -4.22 -28.67 -3.40
CA ASN A 518 -5.60 -28.46 -3.86
C ASN A 518 -5.84 -27.11 -4.58
N MET A 519 -4.80 -26.54 -5.20
CA MET A 519 -4.94 -25.29 -5.94
C MET A 519 -5.51 -25.53 -7.34
N THR A 520 -6.31 -24.58 -7.81
CA THR A 520 -6.77 -24.49 -9.20
C THR A 520 -5.98 -23.40 -9.92
N ILE A 521 -5.25 -23.78 -10.97
CA ILE A 521 -4.40 -22.87 -11.74
C ILE A 521 -4.79 -23.00 -13.20
N LYS A 522 -5.68 -22.12 -13.68
CA LYS A 522 -6.26 -22.23 -15.03
C LYS A 522 -6.43 -20.92 -15.76
N ASN A 523 -6.46 -20.98 -17.08
CA ASN A 523 -6.77 -19.84 -17.93
C ASN A 523 -5.82 -18.66 -17.73
N ASN A 524 -4.57 -18.88 -17.29
CA ASN A 524 -3.59 -17.80 -17.16
C ASN A 524 -2.73 -17.68 -18.43
N ILE A 525 -2.40 -16.46 -18.82
CA ILE A 525 -1.29 -16.19 -19.75
C ILE A 525 -0.05 -15.95 -18.91
N LEU A 526 0.93 -16.84 -19.02
CA LEU A 526 2.20 -16.76 -18.30
C LEU A 526 3.32 -16.59 -19.31
N THR A 527 3.96 -15.43 -19.32
CA THR A 527 5.01 -15.12 -20.29
C THR A 527 6.31 -14.73 -19.61
N ASN A 528 7.41 -15.15 -20.25
CA ASN A 528 8.73 -14.73 -19.84
C ASN A 528 9.65 -14.57 -21.06
N THR A 529 10.03 -13.32 -21.30
CA THR A 529 10.94 -12.90 -22.37
C THR A 529 12.18 -12.20 -21.83
N VAL A 530 12.44 -12.34 -20.53
CA VAL A 530 13.62 -11.74 -19.89
C VAL A 530 14.90 -12.29 -20.51
N THR A 531 15.87 -11.40 -20.69
CA THR A 531 17.20 -11.72 -21.22
C THR A 531 18.29 -11.42 -20.18
N ASN A 532 19.46 -12.03 -20.34
CA ASN A 532 20.66 -11.67 -19.57
C ASN A 532 21.57 -10.77 -20.41
N ALA A 533 22.07 -9.68 -19.83
CA ALA A 533 23.17 -8.91 -20.42
C ALA A 533 24.57 -9.43 -20.03
N GLY A 534 24.67 -10.32 -19.02
CA GLY A 534 25.94 -10.80 -18.46
C GLY A 534 26.38 -12.21 -18.90
N THR A 535 27.53 -12.65 -18.39
CA THR A 535 28.26 -13.88 -18.78
C THR A 535 27.90 -15.12 -17.95
N ALA A 536 26.62 -15.42 -17.76
CA ALA A 536 26.19 -16.56 -16.91
C ALA A 536 25.40 -17.64 -17.68
N ASN A 537 25.82 -18.90 -17.50
CA ASN A 537 25.33 -20.08 -18.25
C ASN A 537 24.17 -20.83 -17.56
N ASN A 538 23.70 -20.39 -16.38
CA ASN A 538 22.82 -21.16 -15.49
C ASN A 538 21.57 -20.38 -15.02
N HIS A 539 21.17 -19.29 -15.67
CA HIS A 539 19.89 -18.63 -15.38
C HIS A 539 18.75 -19.31 -16.15
N VAL A 540 17.55 -19.36 -15.58
CA VAL A 540 16.35 -19.88 -16.25
C VAL A 540 15.25 -18.83 -16.20
N TYR A 541 14.65 -18.57 -17.35
CA TYR A 541 13.52 -17.67 -17.54
C TYR A 541 12.29 -18.51 -17.84
N SER A 542 11.55 -18.91 -16.81
CA SER A 542 10.41 -19.84 -16.94
C SER A 542 9.07 -19.10 -16.93
N CYS A 543 8.01 -19.74 -17.42
CA CYS A 543 6.65 -19.26 -17.20
C CYS A 543 6.11 -19.79 -15.86
N ILE A 544 6.41 -21.04 -15.52
CA ILE A 544 6.08 -21.64 -14.22
C ILE A 544 7.31 -22.30 -13.57
N HIS A 545 7.42 -22.24 -12.25
CA HIS A 545 8.47 -22.91 -11.48
C HIS A 545 7.88 -23.70 -10.30
N ILE A 546 8.24 -24.98 -10.21
CA ILE A 546 7.90 -25.88 -9.09
C ILE A 546 9.18 -26.61 -8.59
N PRO A 547 9.86 -26.11 -7.54
CA PRO A 547 11.18 -26.57 -7.10
C PRO A 547 11.19 -27.87 -6.28
N PHE A 548 10.26 -28.80 -6.53
CA PHE A 548 10.11 -30.04 -5.76
C PHE A 548 10.21 -31.28 -6.64
N THR A 549 10.75 -32.37 -6.09
CA THR A 549 10.85 -33.64 -6.81
C THR A 549 9.49 -34.33 -6.89
N ALA A 550 9.21 -34.99 -8.03
CA ALA A 550 7.92 -35.63 -8.29
C ALA A 550 7.46 -36.63 -7.21
N ALA A 551 8.40 -37.26 -6.49
CA ALA A 551 8.12 -38.16 -5.37
C ALA A 551 7.35 -37.52 -4.19
N THR A 552 7.35 -36.19 -4.09
CA THR A 552 6.66 -35.43 -3.03
C THR A 552 5.38 -34.72 -3.54
N LEU A 553 5.07 -34.83 -4.83
CA LEU A 553 4.11 -33.94 -5.51
C LEU A 553 2.69 -34.49 -5.64
N ALA A 554 2.47 -35.80 -5.55
CA ALA A 554 1.12 -36.37 -5.70
C ALA A 554 0.11 -35.79 -4.69
N ALA A 555 0.59 -35.51 -3.47
CA ALA A 555 -0.22 -34.92 -2.40
C ALA A 555 -0.58 -33.44 -2.63
N MET A 556 0.11 -32.74 -3.54
CA MET A 556 -0.27 -31.37 -3.87
C MET A 556 -1.60 -31.30 -4.61
N ASN A 557 -2.01 -32.34 -5.34
CA ASN A 557 -3.34 -32.39 -5.98
C ASN A 557 -3.70 -31.10 -6.74
N LEU A 558 -2.77 -30.59 -7.56
CA LEU A 558 -2.98 -29.35 -8.32
C LEU A 558 -3.88 -29.63 -9.52
N ASP A 559 -4.85 -28.76 -9.78
CA ASP A 559 -5.60 -28.67 -11.02
C ASP A 559 -4.99 -27.59 -11.92
N LEU A 560 -3.93 -27.97 -12.63
CA LEU A 560 -3.12 -27.11 -13.48
C LEU A 560 -3.46 -27.41 -14.95
N ASN A 561 -4.25 -26.55 -15.59
CA ASN A 561 -4.65 -26.79 -16.99
C ASN A 561 -5.09 -25.51 -17.70
N ASN A 562 -5.27 -25.55 -19.02
CA ASN A 562 -5.75 -24.42 -19.83
C ASN A 562 -4.92 -23.13 -19.62
N ASN A 563 -3.63 -23.24 -19.34
CA ASN A 563 -2.74 -22.08 -19.25
C ASN A 563 -2.01 -21.90 -20.58
N ALA A 564 -1.68 -20.66 -20.95
CA ALA A 564 -0.84 -20.36 -22.10
C ALA A 564 0.55 -19.92 -21.66
N TYR A 565 1.57 -20.68 -22.05
CA TYR A 565 2.96 -20.42 -21.76
C TYR A 565 3.67 -19.79 -22.96
N TYR A 566 4.23 -18.60 -22.78
CA TYR A 566 5.03 -17.92 -23.81
C TYR A 566 6.45 -17.71 -23.32
N SER A 567 7.39 -18.46 -23.87
CA SER A 567 8.80 -18.32 -23.55
C SER A 567 9.59 -17.90 -24.77
N SER A 568 10.63 -17.08 -24.63
CA SER A 568 11.47 -16.76 -25.79
C SER A 568 12.18 -18.03 -26.33
N GLY A 569 12.58 -18.03 -27.61
CA GLY A 569 13.28 -19.16 -28.22
C GLY A 569 14.77 -19.32 -27.83
N ASN A 570 15.27 -18.61 -26.82
CA ASN A 570 16.69 -18.70 -26.42
C ASN A 570 16.96 -19.90 -25.48
N ALA A 571 18.23 -20.33 -25.39
CA ALA A 571 18.63 -21.58 -24.70
C ALA A 571 18.33 -21.62 -23.19
N LEU A 572 18.03 -20.48 -22.56
CA LEU A 572 17.78 -20.34 -21.12
C LEU A 572 16.31 -19.98 -20.81
N SER A 573 15.48 -19.89 -21.85
CA SER A 573 14.04 -19.65 -21.72
C SER A 573 13.27 -20.97 -21.71
N ALA A 574 12.25 -21.01 -20.87
CA ALA A 574 11.49 -22.22 -20.60
C ALA A 574 10.02 -21.89 -20.41
N ILE A 575 9.16 -22.85 -20.74
CA ILE A 575 7.77 -22.78 -20.29
C ILE A 575 7.68 -23.19 -18.83
N ALA A 576 8.52 -24.12 -18.39
CA ALA A 576 8.54 -24.56 -17.00
C ALA A 576 9.95 -24.92 -16.51
N TYR A 577 10.15 -24.74 -15.21
CA TYR A 577 11.29 -25.28 -14.47
C TYR A 577 10.77 -26.10 -13.29
N GLY A 578 11.09 -27.38 -13.22
CA GLY A 578 10.51 -28.26 -12.19
C GLY A 578 11.45 -29.35 -11.72
N GLY A 579 11.39 -29.70 -10.43
CA GLY A 579 12.10 -30.88 -9.91
C GLY A 579 13.38 -30.64 -9.11
N ALA A 580 13.85 -29.39 -8.98
CA ALA A 580 15.12 -29.09 -8.34
C ALA A 580 15.19 -27.68 -7.75
N THR A 581 15.99 -27.51 -6.69
CA THR A 581 16.35 -26.21 -6.06
C THR A 581 17.72 -25.68 -6.49
N THR A 582 18.36 -26.35 -7.45
CA THR A 582 19.63 -25.99 -8.10
C THR A 582 19.48 -26.17 -9.59
N TYR A 583 20.22 -25.40 -10.41
CA TYR A 583 20.18 -25.52 -11.86
C TYR A 583 20.51 -26.95 -12.32
N ASN A 584 19.65 -27.50 -13.16
CA ASN A 584 19.91 -28.71 -13.92
C ASN A 584 19.16 -28.63 -15.26
N ALA A 585 19.88 -28.84 -16.36
CA ALA A 585 19.31 -28.77 -17.70
C ALA A 585 18.16 -29.78 -17.91
N ALA A 586 18.18 -30.93 -17.21
CA ALA A 586 17.10 -31.92 -17.29
C ALA A 586 15.78 -31.44 -16.65
N ASN A 587 15.83 -30.37 -15.86
CA ASN A 587 14.67 -29.78 -15.18
C ASN A 587 14.10 -28.56 -15.95
N VAL A 588 14.65 -28.25 -17.13
CA VAL A 588 14.22 -27.15 -18.01
C VAL A 588 13.31 -27.70 -19.11
N TYR A 589 12.06 -27.23 -19.16
CA TYR A 589 11.06 -27.66 -20.14
C TYR A 589 10.76 -26.52 -21.12
N THR A 590 10.91 -26.78 -22.42
CA THR A 590 10.79 -25.77 -23.48
C THR A 590 9.49 -25.93 -24.26
N ALA A 591 9.00 -24.82 -24.85
CA ALA A 591 7.79 -24.84 -25.67
C ALA A 591 7.89 -25.84 -26.86
N GLY A 592 9.07 -25.97 -27.48
CA GLY A 592 9.26 -26.88 -28.62
C GLY A 592 9.15 -28.38 -28.30
N ASN A 593 9.19 -28.75 -27.02
CA ASN A 593 9.01 -30.14 -26.56
C ASN A 593 7.68 -30.36 -25.84
N PHE A 594 6.81 -29.35 -25.81
CA PHE A 594 5.51 -29.45 -25.18
C PHE A 594 4.48 -30.02 -26.15
N PHE A 595 3.90 -31.15 -25.76
CA PHE A 595 2.79 -31.77 -26.50
C PHE A 595 1.63 -31.97 -25.54
N ALA A 596 0.58 -31.17 -25.71
CA ALA A 596 -0.70 -31.33 -25.01
C ALA A 596 -1.22 -32.77 -25.20
N GLY A 597 -1.84 -33.34 -24.16
CA GLY A 597 -2.41 -34.70 -24.20
C GLY A 597 -1.40 -35.88 -24.25
N ASN A 598 -0.13 -35.67 -24.58
CA ASN A 598 0.95 -36.70 -24.52
C ASN A 598 1.96 -36.50 -23.36
N ASN A 599 2.24 -37.51 -22.53
CA ASN A 599 3.23 -37.47 -21.43
C ASN A 599 4.41 -38.45 -21.59
N ASN A 600 4.57 -39.07 -22.77
CA ASN A 600 5.54 -40.14 -23.01
C ASN A 600 7.00 -39.68 -23.20
N ALA A 601 7.23 -38.39 -23.48
CA ALA A 601 8.57 -37.83 -23.66
C ALA A 601 9.10 -37.22 -22.35
N ALA A 602 10.31 -37.60 -21.93
CA ALA A 602 10.91 -37.16 -20.67
C ALA A 602 11.12 -35.64 -20.57
N ASN A 603 11.29 -34.96 -21.71
CA ASN A 603 11.47 -33.51 -21.81
C ASN A 603 10.16 -32.73 -22.05
N ASN A 604 9.02 -33.42 -22.07
CA ASN A 604 7.71 -32.77 -22.11
C ASN A 604 7.29 -32.40 -20.69
N TRP A 605 6.90 -31.14 -20.46
CA TRP A 605 6.43 -30.65 -19.16
C TRP A 605 5.30 -31.52 -18.58
N ARG A 606 4.41 -32.05 -19.44
CA ARG A 606 3.36 -33.01 -19.06
C ARG A 606 3.87 -34.23 -18.30
N ASN A 607 5.09 -34.68 -18.60
CA ASN A 607 5.70 -35.80 -17.87
C ASN A 607 5.87 -35.46 -16.39
N PHE A 608 6.15 -34.20 -16.06
CA PHE A 608 6.23 -33.70 -14.69
C PHE A 608 4.85 -33.32 -14.14
N SER A 609 4.08 -32.48 -14.84
CA SER A 609 2.83 -31.92 -14.29
C SER A 609 1.73 -32.96 -14.04
N SER A 610 1.68 -34.02 -14.84
CA SER A 610 0.74 -35.15 -14.63
C SER A 610 1.02 -35.96 -13.35
N GLN A 611 2.19 -35.80 -12.73
CA GLN A 611 2.56 -36.48 -11.48
C GLN A 611 2.19 -35.65 -10.23
N ILE A 612 1.71 -34.41 -10.41
CA ILE A 612 1.36 -33.49 -9.31
C ILE A 612 -0.11 -33.70 -8.89
N GLY A 613 -0.48 -34.96 -8.69
CA GLY A 613 -1.77 -35.41 -8.19
C GLY A 613 -2.87 -35.62 -9.24
N ARG A 614 -2.83 -34.93 -10.40
CA ARG A 614 -3.82 -35.11 -11.48
C ARG A 614 -3.14 -35.46 -12.80
N ILE A 615 -3.49 -36.63 -13.35
CA ILE A 615 -2.94 -37.11 -14.63
C ILE A 615 -3.27 -36.21 -15.83
N THR A 616 -4.35 -35.43 -15.71
CA THR A 616 -4.86 -34.54 -16.76
C THR A 616 -4.25 -33.14 -16.72
N ASN A 617 -3.27 -32.89 -15.85
CA ASN A 617 -2.60 -31.60 -15.80
C ASN A 617 -1.93 -31.28 -17.14
N ASP A 618 -2.12 -30.04 -17.58
CA ASP A 618 -1.69 -29.45 -18.84
C ASP A 618 -2.16 -30.18 -20.11
N ASP A 619 -3.22 -31.00 -20.03
CA ASP A 619 -3.81 -31.67 -21.21
C ASP A 619 -4.35 -30.68 -22.25
N HIS A 620 -4.76 -29.49 -21.82
CA HIS A 620 -5.36 -28.43 -22.62
C HIS A 620 -4.59 -27.10 -22.51
N SER A 621 -3.40 -27.10 -21.91
CA SER A 621 -2.53 -25.93 -21.90
C SER A 621 -1.87 -25.71 -23.27
N LEU A 622 -1.42 -24.49 -23.52
CA LEU A 622 -0.76 -24.06 -24.76
C LEU A 622 0.68 -23.64 -24.47
N ALA A 623 1.57 -23.82 -25.44
CA ALA A 623 2.97 -23.38 -25.32
C ALA A 623 3.48 -22.79 -26.64
N PHE A 624 4.17 -21.66 -26.56
CA PHE A 624 4.66 -20.92 -27.73
C PHE A 624 6.09 -20.41 -27.51
N THR A 625 6.82 -20.28 -28.62
CA THR A 625 8.14 -19.63 -28.68
C THR A 625 8.07 -18.16 -29.09
N THR A 626 6.90 -17.69 -29.51
CA THR A 626 6.62 -16.29 -29.87
C THR A 626 6.33 -15.45 -28.63
N ALA A 627 6.29 -14.13 -28.78
CA ALA A 627 5.71 -13.27 -27.76
C ALA A 627 4.20 -13.53 -27.63
N ALA A 628 3.65 -13.28 -26.44
CA ALA A 628 2.20 -13.22 -26.27
C ALA A 628 1.64 -12.03 -27.05
N PRO A 629 0.39 -12.12 -27.55
CA PRO A 629 -0.22 -11.12 -28.41
C PRO A 629 -0.73 -9.90 -27.62
N PHE A 630 0.08 -9.34 -26.73
CA PHE A 630 -0.31 -8.15 -25.94
C PHE A 630 -0.20 -6.85 -26.75
N VAL A 631 -1.00 -5.84 -26.41
CA VAL A 631 -0.89 -4.48 -26.96
C VAL A 631 0.53 -3.92 -26.75
N SER A 632 1.06 -4.05 -25.53
CA SER A 632 2.43 -3.64 -25.19
C SER A 632 2.99 -4.44 -24.00
N PRO A 633 4.26 -4.25 -23.60
CA PRO A 633 4.81 -4.95 -22.45
C PRO A 633 4.14 -4.66 -21.10
N THR A 634 3.43 -3.54 -20.95
CA THR A 634 2.74 -3.11 -19.72
C THR A 634 1.22 -3.00 -19.88
N ASP A 635 0.73 -3.08 -21.11
CA ASP A 635 -0.69 -3.11 -21.44
C ASP A 635 -0.98 -4.51 -21.99
N LEU A 636 -1.55 -5.36 -21.11
CA LEU A 636 -1.65 -6.80 -21.34
C LEU A 636 -3.01 -7.23 -21.91
N HIS A 637 -3.79 -6.29 -22.45
CA HIS A 637 -4.90 -6.62 -23.34
C HIS A 637 -4.38 -7.32 -24.59
N ILE A 638 -5.19 -8.20 -25.15
CA ILE A 638 -4.85 -9.01 -26.31
C ILE A 638 -5.17 -8.22 -27.59
N ASN A 639 -4.18 -8.08 -28.46
CA ASN A 639 -4.27 -7.35 -29.72
C ASN A 639 -3.82 -8.24 -30.90
N ALA A 640 -4.59 -9.28 -31.18
CA ALA A 640 -4.40 -10.14 -32.34
C ALA A 640 -5.70 -10.26 -33.15
N ALA A 641 -5.58 -10.38 -34.47
CA ALA A 641 -6.73 -10.65 -35.33
C ALA A 641 -7.31 -12.07 -35.15
N SER A 642 -6.47 -13.01 -34.72
CA SER A 642 -6.84 -14.39 -34.44
C SER A 642 -5.89 -14.99 -33.40
N SER A 643 -6.40 -15.79 -32.47
CA SER A 643 -5.60 -16.36 -31.39
C SER A 643 -6.14 -17.73 -30.94
N PRO A 644 -5.29 -18.66 -30.46
CA PRO A 644 -5.74 -19.85 -29.76
C PRO A 644 -6.14 -19.58 -28.29
N LEU A 645 -5.92 -18.34 -27.80
CA LEU A 645 -6.39 -17.90 -26.48
C LEU A 645 -7.91 -17.69 -26.46
N GLU A 646 -8.46 -17.26 -27.60
CA GLU A 646 -9.89 -17.10 -27.85
C GLU A 646 -10.62 -18.45 -27.69
N SER A 647 -11.60 -18.48 -26.79
CA SER A 647 -12.38 -19.65 -26.42
C SER A 647 -11.50 -20.87 -26.07
N GLY A 648 -10.30 -20.62 -25.51
CA GLY A 648 -9.30 -21.65 -25.15
C GLY A 648 -9.35 -22.09 -23.69
N GLY A 649 -10.04 -21.33 -22.84
CA GLY A 649 -10.16 -21.57 -21.41
C GLY A 649 -11.28 -22.54 -21.04
N VAL A 650 -11.46 -22.70 -19.73
CA VAL A 650 -12.54 -23.49 -19.12
C VAL A 650 -13.21 -22.73 -17.98
N PRO A 651 -14.54 -22.79 -17.79
CA PRO A 651 -15.20 -22.05 -16.71
C PRO A 651 -14.66 -22.41 -15.32
N VAL A 652 -14.37 -21.39 -14.52
CA VAL A 652 -13.89 -21.50 -13.13
C VAL A 652 -14.66 -20.61 -12.14
N GLY A 653 -15.85 -20.14 -12.53
CA GLY A 653 -16.72 -19.32 -11.67
C GLY A 653 -16.45 -17.82 -11.68
N ILE A 654 -15.67 -17.32 -12.65
CA ILE A 654 -15.39 -15.90 -12.89
C ILE A 654 -16.21 -15.46 -14.10
N SER A 655 -17.11 -14.48 -13.92
CA SER A 655 -18.08 -14.07 -14.94
C SER A 655 -17.70 -12.81 -15.72
N GLN A 656 -16.71 -12.06 -15.24
CA GLN A 656 -16.24 -10.84 -15.87
C GLN A 656 -14.72 -10.88 -15.99
N ASP A 657 -14.18 -10.13 -16.95
CA ASP A 657 -12.76 -9.97 -17.16
C ASP A 657 -12.21 -8.72 -16.43
N ILE A 658 -11.02 -8.25 -16.82
CA ILE A 658 -10.36 -7.10 -16.19
C ILE A 658 -11.07 -5.76 -16.44
N ASP A 659 -11.74 -5.61 -17.59
CA ASP A 659 -12.45 -4.38 -17.99
C ASP A 659 -13.95 -4.43 -17.61
N GLY A 660 -14.41 -5.58 -17.10
CA GLY A 660 -15.80 -5.82 -16.71
C GLY A 660 -16.64 -6.47 -17.82
N ASP A 661 -16.02 -6.86 -18.92
CA ASP A 661 -16.67 -7.57 -20.02
C ASP A 661 -17.04 -8.99 -19.62
N GLY A 662 -18.19 -9.46 -20.10
CA GLY A 662 -18.76 -10.73 -19.71
C GLY A 662 -18.02 -11.92 -20.32
N ARG A 663 -17.59 -12.86 -19.48
CA ARG A 663 -16.94 -14.09 -19.93
C ARG A 663 -17.93 -15.13 -20.44
N SER A 664 -17.52 -15.89 -21.45
CA SER A 664 -18.28 -17.04 -21.92
C SER A 664 -18.43 -18.11 -20.84
N GLY A 665 -19.67 -18.46 -20.50
CA GLY A 665 -19.98 -19.47 -19.49
C GLY A 665 -19.61 -20.91 -19.87
N THR A 666 -19.15 -21.15 -21.10
CA THR A 666 -18.74 -22.47 -21.60
C THR A 666 -17.31 -22.50 -22.12
N PHE A 667 -16.88 -21.44 -22.79
CA PHE A 667 -15.57 -21.33 -23.44
C PHE A 667 -14.98 -19.95 -23.19
N PRO A 668 -14.60 -19.61 -21.95
CA PRO A 668 -13.96 -18.33 -21.68
C PRO A 668 -12.57 -18.27 -22.29
N ASP A 669 -11.98 -17.08 -22.35
CA ASP A 669 -10.63 -16.91 -22.86
C ASP A 669 -9.55 -17.27 -21.84
N ILE A 670 -8.37 -17.62 -22.34
CA ILE A 670 -7.16 -17.71 -21.52
C ILE A 670 -6.58 -16.30 -21.39
N GLY A 671 -6.48 -15.80 -20.15
CA GLY A 671 -5.95 -14.48 -19.81
C GLY A 671 -6.94 -13.62 -19.03
N ALA A 672 -6.46 -12.46 -18.59
CA ALA A 672 -7.25 -11.48 -17.85
C ALA A 672 -8.24 -10.68 -18.70
N ASP A 673 -8.05 -10.67 -20.02
CA ASP A 673 -8.84 -9.95 -21.02
C ASP A 673 -9.74 -10.95 -21.77
N GLU A 674 -11.03 -10.66 -21.90
CA GLU A 674 -11.96 -11.41 -22.76
C GLU A 674 -12.10 -10.70 -24.11
N ILE A 675 -11.84 -11.43 -25.17
CA ILE A 675 -11.81 -10.96 -26.54
C ILE A 675 -12.94 -11.59 -27.34
N ASN A 676 -13.18 -11.00 -28.52
CA ASN A 676 -14.09 -11.55 -29.50
C ASN A 676 -13.42 -11.49 -30.87
N ILE A 677 -12.53 -12.44 -31.12
CA ILE A 677 -11.72 -12.52 -32.34
C ILE A 677 -11.85 -13.88 -33.00
N THR A 678 -11.11 -14.11 -34.09
CA THR A 678 -11.14 -15.42 -34.76
C THR A 678 -10.34 -16.46 -33.96
N ARG A 679 -11.00 -17.51 -33.48
CA ARG A 679 -10.33 -18.65 -32.83
C ARG A 679 -9.39 -19.37 -33.80
N ILE A 680 -8.15 -19.60 -33.36
CA ILE A 680 -7.24 -20.55 -34.01
C ILE A 680 -7.35 -21.90 -33.30
N ASP A 681 -7.70 -22.96 -34.02
CA ASP A 681 -7.65 -24.31 -33.48
C ASP A 681 -6.23 -24.85 -33.55
N ASN A 682 -5.55 -24.88 -32.40
CA ASN A 682 -4.16 -25.32 -32.29
C ASN A 682 -4.03 -26.74 -31.70
N LEU A 683 -5.15 -27.40 -31.41
CA LEU A 683 -5.15 -28.79 -30.97
C LEU A 683 -5.20 -29.70 -32.20
N PRO A 684 -4.20 -30.56 -32.44
CA PRO A 684 -4.32 -31.58 -33.47
C PRO A 684 -5.51 -32.50 -33.14
N PRO A 685 -6.24 -33.02 -34.14
CA PRO A 685 -7.34 -33.95 -33.89
C PRO A 685 -6.83 -35.15 -33.08
N TYR A 686 -7.58 -35.54 -32.04
CA TYR A 686 -7.25 -36.74 -31.27
C TYR A 686 -7.57 -37.98 -32.12
N VAL A 687 -6.54 -38.60 -32.69
CA VAL A 687 -6.69 -39.81 -33.52
C VAL A 687 -6.46 -41.04 -32.63
N ASN A 688 -7.54 -41.73 -32.28
CA ASN A 688 -7.45 -43.01 -31.58
C ASN A 688 -7.40 -44.14 -32.61
N PHE A 689 -6.39 -45.01 -32.56
CA PHE A 689 -6.30 -46.17 -33.45
C PHE A 689 -5.83 -47.41 -32.68
N THR A 690 -6.27 -48.58 -33.11
CA THR A 690 -5.74 -49.84 -32.58
C THR A 690 -4.51 -50.23 -33.40
N PRO A 691 -3.31 -50.36 -32.79
CA PRO A 691 -2.12 -50.80 -33.51
C PRO A 691 -2.34 -52.16 -34.17
N LEU A 692 -1.90 -52.28 -35.42
CA LEU A 692 -1.97 -53.54 -36.15
C LEU A 692 -1.04 -54.57 -35.51
N ALA A 693 -1.58 -55.71 -35.07
CA ALA A 693 -0.78 -56.81 -34.52
C ALA A 693 0.25 -57.33 -35.53
N THR A 694 1.44 -57.73 -35.07
CA THR A 694 2.48 -58.32 -35.92
C THR A 694 2.05 -59.72 -36.36
N ILE A 695 1.77 -59.90 -37.66
CA ILE A 695 1.43 -61.21 -38.26
C ILE A 695 2.21 -61.40 -39.56
N CYS A 696 2.66 -62.63 -39.84
CA CYS A 696 3.29 -63.00 -41.11
C CYS A 696 2.21 -63.39 -42.13
N ALA A 697 1.48 -62.41 -42.66
CA ALA A 697 0.48 -62.63 -43.71
C ALA A 697 0.65 -61.61 -44.85
N LEU A 698 0.50 -62.07 -46.09
CA LEU A 698 0.47 -61.23 -47.29
C LEU A 698 -0.98 -60.84 -47.59
N GLY A 699 -1.32 -59.55 -47.52
CA GLY A 699 -2.65 -59.02 -47.83
C GLY A 699 -2.86 -57.59 -47.33
N ASN A 700 -3.87 -56.89 -47.85
CA ASN A 700 -4.26 -55.56 -47.39
C ASN A 700 -4.74 -55.62 -45.94
N ARG A 701 -4.32 -54.67 -45.11
CA ARG A 701 -4.77 -54.53 -43.72
C ARG A 701 -5.47 -53.20 -43.54
N THR A 702 -6.64 -53.22 -42.93
CA THR A 702 -7.39 -52.01 -42.60
C THR A 702 -6.97 -51.52 -41.22
N LEU A 703 -6.40 -50.33 -41.16
CA LEU A 703 -6.23 -49.59 -39.91
C LEU A 703 -7.49 -48.77 -39.68
N THR A 704 -8.20 -49.01 -38.57
CA THR A 704 -9.33 -48.17 -38.16
C THR A 704 -8.80 -47.12 -37.18
N ALA A 705 -9.03 -45.85 -37.52
CA ALA A 705 -8.75 -44.72 -36.67
C ALA A 705 -10.03 -43.88 -36.53
N THR A 706 -10.27 -43.33 -35.35
CA THR A 706 -11.41 -42.44 -35.04
C THR A 706 -10.91 -41.16 -34.39
#